data_AF-A0A3D4RWG0-F1
#
_entry.id   AF-A0A3D4RWG0-F1
#
_cell.length_a   1.000
_cell.length_b   1.000
_cell.length_c   1.000
_cell.angle_alpha   90.00
_cell.angle_beta   90.00
_cell.angle_gamma   90.00
#
_symmetry.space_group_name_H-M   'P 1'
#
loop_
_entity.id
_entity.type
_entity.pdbx_description
1 polymer ?
#
loop_
_entity_poly.entity_id
_entity_poly.type
_entity_poly.pdbx_seq_one_letter_code
_entity_poly.pdbx_strand_id
1 'polypeptide(L)'
;MIFTAHTLVGVVLGDRYSLHVFDIVTLLHTLVGSIAIYALGFSFRVPRVWLVTSALVFMVGSVATSRLQHVSQIISYGWLPVLILMLVTMSRRPTPTRAVALAILGAFWAMNANQVVFLGALLLVVVAIYSYRWTPFPKQLLLSQVIALSLASLIVLPLYASMLETIGASSRAGISVGMSTWSSLPLLVYASTFMPSLYGNLHSTVWSPNDITENYLYIGLLPPILLLVAVIAGVRWWRPAIVAWIAMLCFFVAYSVGVESPVYRFCYNHLPGFQLFRRPSDAAYLVNLLFALGLLILGKSIADRCILIERKTVWRSMMVFVIVLLSLPVLGINLGAAATPRGGMGILFDSYEGLVGRVLILFGLFGVFFRLLKRTHRFVWMVIASLGIFLTLDISIAGRFGGKFTGTYSAHEIAPGYLARDKTDERLVDAWLAEHSAPWSRVEVVGGVKALGHSSVEKWFGTQGYNPLHLENYRSTIGAFNTMAEPRRFAAAPDEVFDARYDLLGLEYVAFYAPILSEKVDNGIAKQARAYRDALALEGGSMLKTDGHYEVWKRPGKSLWLATADPKKPGKLNPAPCKLIHFGNVQVDIACRMEKASQLIIGEVYAPGWTACVNGAAVELMRYSEVFRSVKAPAGPSRIRMSYRPVPFLRWKSCPA
;
A
#
# COMPACT_ATOMS: atom_id res chain seq x y z
N MET A 1 5.11 1.57 -7.13
CA MET A 1 4.30 1.99 -8.31
C MET A 1 5.14 2.44 -9.49
N ILE A 2 6.35 3.00 -9.33
CA ILE A 2 7.17 3.48 -10.47
C ILE A 2 7.63 2.35 -11.41
N PHE A 3 7.91 1.16 -10.87
CA PHE A 3 8.34 -0.01 -11.65
C PHE A 3 7.21 -1.04 -11.77
N THR A 4 6.08 -0.61 -12.31
CA THR A 4 4.89 -1.46 -12.49
C THR A 4 4.31 -1.32 -13.89
N ALA A 5 3.39 -2.23 -14.25
CA ALA A 5 2.67 -2.13 -15.50
C ALA A 5 1.89 -0.81 -15.62
N HIS A 6 1.47 -0.20 -14.50
CA HIS A 6 0.83 1.13 -14.48
C HIS A 6 1.72 2.21 -15.09
N THR A 7 2.99 2.27 -14.70
CA THR A 7 3.92 3.26 -15.26
C THR A 7 4.21 2.98 -16.73
N LEU A 8 4.42 1.71 -17.12
CA LEU A 8 4.64 1.37 -18.52
C LEU A 8 3.43 1.75 -19.39
N VAL A 9 2.22 1.39 -18.98
CA VAL A 9 0.99 1.73 -19.69
C VAL A 9 0.77 3.24 -19.70
N GLY A 10 1.06 3.94 -18.60
CA GLY A 10 0.98 5.40 -18.53
C GLY A 10 1.94 6.09 -19.48
N VAL A 11 3.19 5.63 -19.57
CA VAL A 11 4.19 6.17 -20.52
C VAL A 11 3.76 5.95 -21.96
N VAL A 12 3.22 4.76 -22.28
CA VAL A 12 2.77 4.42 -23.64
C VAL A 12 1.53 5.22 -24.05
N LEU A 13 0.59 5.43 -23.12
CA LEU A 13 -0.67 6.11 -23.41
C LEU A 13 -0.59 7.63 -23.29
N GLY A 14 0.40 8.18 -22.57
CA GLY A 14 0.53 9.61 -22.32
C GLY A 14 -0.75 10.20 -21.73
N ASP A 15 -1.27 11.25 -22.36
CA ASP A 15 -2.49 11.96 -21.92
C ASP A 15 -3.75 11.09 -21.95
N ARG A 16 -3.73 9.95 -22.66
CA ARG A 16 -4.86 8.99 -22.67
C ARG A 16 -4.91 8.09 -21.42
N TYR A 17 -3.96 8.22 -20.49
CA TYR A 17 -3.93 7.44 -19.27
C TYR A 17 -4.98 7.93 -18.26
N SER A 18 -6.16 7.31 -18.28
CA SER A 18 -7.29 7.66 -17.42
C SER A 18 -7.38 6.78 -16.16
N LEU A 19 -8.23 7.18 -15.21
CA LEU A 19 -8.55 6.35 -14.03
C LEU A 19 -9.15 5.00 -14.41
N HIS A 20 -9.94 4.93 -15.48
CA HIS A 20 -10.44 3.66 -15.99
C HIS A 20 -9.32 2.73 -16.46
N VAL A 21 -8.31 3.27 -17.14
CA VAL A 21 -7.14 2.46 -17.53
C VAL A 21 -6.38 2.01 -16.28
N PHE A 22 -6.18 2.90 -15.30
CA PHE A 22 -5.56 2.56 -14.03
C PHE A 22 -6.26 1.40 -13.31
N ASP A 23 -7.60 1.41 -13.27
CA ASP A 23 -8.41 0.35 -12.67
C ASP A 23 -8.29 -0.97 -13.43
N ILE A 24 -8.40 -0.93 -14.77
CA ILE A 24 -8.21 -2.11 -15.62
C ILE A 24 -6.83 -2.72 -15.37
N VAL A 25 -5.77 -1.92 -15.39
CA VAL A 25 -4.42 -2.40 -15.12
C VAL A 25 -4.32 -3.02 -13.73
N THR A 26 -4.95 -2.42 -12.71
CA THR A 26 -4.99 -2.99 -11.35
C THR A 26 -5.68 -4.36 -11.31
N LEU A 27 -6.84 -4.50 -11.95
CA LEU A 27 -7.59 -5.76 -12.01
C LEU A 27 -6.87 -6.83 -12.83
N LEU A 28 -6.11 -6.46 -13.86
CA LEU A 28 -5.31 -7.41 -14.63
C LEU A 28 -4.25 -8.14 -13.77
N HIS A 29 -3.76 -7.52 -12.70
CA HIS A 29 -2.78 -8.16 -11.81
C HIS A 29 -3.39 -9.35 -11.04
N THR A 30 -4.64 -9.24 -10.57
CA THR A 30 -5.31 -10.35 -9.87
C THR A 30 -5.66 -11.47 -10.87
N LEU A 31 -6.03 -11.12 -12.10
CA LEU A 31 -6.25 -12.08 -13.18
C LEU A 31 -4.97 -12.87 -13.51
N VAL A 32 -3.83 -12.20 -13.63
CA VAL A 32 -2.52 -12.87 -13.89
C VAL A 32 -2.21 -13.92 -12.81
N GLY A 33 -2.41 -13.58 -11.53
CA GLY A 33 -2.21 -14.54 -10.45
C GLY A 33 -3.20 -15.71 -10.47
N SER A 34 -4.46 -15.44 -10.81
CA SER A 34 -5.51 -16.45 -10.98
C SER A 34 -5.16 -17.45 -12.10
N ILE A 35 -4.70 -16.95 -13.25
CA ILE A 35 -4.22 -17.78 -14.36
C ILE A 35 -3.03 -18.64 -13.90
N ALA A 36 -2.10 -18.09 -13.12
CA ALA A 36 -0.96 -18.85 -12.61
C ALA A 36 -1.38 -19.95 -11.61
N ILE A 37 -2.35 -19.69 -10.74
CA ILE A 37 -2.94 -20.73 -9.85
C ILE A 37 -3.62 -21.83 -10.67
N TYR A 38 -4.41 -21.45 -11.68
CA TYR A 38 -5.05 -22.41 -12.57
C TYR A 38 -4.01 -23.28 -13.28
N ALA A 39 -2.99 -22.65 -13.88
CA ALA A 39 -1.90 -23.35 -14.56
C ALA A 39 -1.11 -24.28 -13.62
N LEU A 40 -0.84 -23.83 -12.38
CA LEU A 40 -0.19 -24.62 -11.35
C LEU A 40 -0.99 -25.89 -11.06
N GLY A 41 -2.26 -25.76 -10.70
CA GLY A 41 -3.11 -26.91 -10.41
C GLY A 41 -3.31 -27.83 -11.62
N PHE A 42 -3.46 -27.25 -12.82
CA PHE A 42 -3.60 -28.01 -14.06
C PHE A 42 -2.37 -28.88 -14.30
N SER A 43 -1.17 -28.36 -14.02
CA SER A 43 0.09 -29.10 -14.11
C SER A 43 0.20 -30.29 -13.14
N PHE A 44 -0.65 -30.36 -12.12
CA PHE A 44 -0.76 -31.45 -11.15
C PHE A 44 -1.99 -32.34 -11.38
N ARG A 45 -2.78 -32.09 -12.42
CA ARG A 45 -4.04 -32.81 -12.74
C ARG A 45 -5.08 -32.71 -11.62
N VAL A 46 -5.16 -31.55 -10.97
CA VAL A 46 -6.22 -31.28 -9.98
C VAL A 46 -7.60 -31.30 -10.70
N PRO A 47 -8.68 -31.80 -10.07
CA PRO A 47 -9.98 -31.83 -10.72
C PRO A 47 -10.53 -30.42 -11.00
N ARG A 48 -11.30 -30.27 -12.09
CA ARG A 48 -11.71 -28.96 -12.63
C ARG A 48 -12.45 -28.07 -11.63
N VAL A 49 -13.35 -28.62 -10.82
CA VAL A 49 -14.09 -27.85 -9.80
C VAL A 49 -13.13 -27.22 -8.79
N TRP A 50 -12.14 -27.97 -8.30
CA TRP A 50 -11.13 -27.49 -7.36
C TRP A 50 -10.22 -26.44 -8.00
N LEU A 51 -9.84 -26.65 -9.27
CA LEU A 51 -9.05 -25.69 -10.04
C LEU A 51 -9.73 -24.34 -10.18
N VAL A 52 -10.96 -24.33 -10.69
CA VAL A 52 -11.71 -23.09 -10.94
C VAL A 52 -12.03 -22.39 -9.62
N THR A 53 -12.44 -23.14 -8.59
CA THR A 53 -12.69 -22.57 -7.25
C THR A 53 -11.43 -21.94 -6.69
N SER A 54 -10.28 -22.61 -6.76
CA SER A 54 -9.00 -22.08 -6.28
C SER A 54 -8.62 -20.77 -6.98
N ALA A 55 -8.72 -20.73 -8.31
CA ALA A 55 -8.42 -19.55 -9.11
C ALA A 55 -9.37 -18.37 -8.76
N LEU A 56 -10.66 -18.64 -8.60
CA LEU A 56 -11.66 -17.63 -8.23
C LEU A 56 -11.46 -17.11 -6.79
N VAL A 57 -11.21 -17.99 -5.81
CA VAL A 57 -10.93 -17.58 -4.42
C VAL A 57 -9.74 -16.61 -4.36
N PHE A 58 -8.69 -16.87 -5.13
CA PHE A 58 -7.57 -15.95 -5.23
C PHE A 58 -7.96 -14.62 -5.89
N MET A 59 -8.66 -14.69 -7.04
CA MET A 59 -8.95 -13.50 -7.85
C MET A 59 -9.93 -12.55 -7.18
N VAL A 60 -11.04 -13.09 -6.66
CA VAL A 60 -12.18 -12.30 -6.16
C VAL A 60 -12.39 -12.41 -4.65
N GLY A 61 -11.63 -13.26 -3.96
CA GLY A 61 -11.69 -13.37 -2.50
C GLY A 61 -11.57 -12.00 -1.82
N SER A 62 -12.28 -11.83 -0.71
CA SER A 62 -12.58 -10.51 -0.16
C SER A 62 -11.36 -9.68 0.20
N VAL A 63 -10.25 -10.30 0.61
CA VAL A 63 -8.99 -9.57 0.90
C VAL A 63 -8.49 -8.82 -0.34
N ALA A 64 -8.58 -9.42 -1.52
CA ALA A 64 -8.13 -8.80 -2.76
C ALA A 64 -9.10 -7.71 -3.22
N THR A 65 -10.40 -7.94 -3.11
CA THR A 65 -11.44 -7.02 -3.62
C THR A 65 -11.72 -5.85 -2.66
N SER A 66 -11.60 -6.06 -1.34
CA SER A 66 -11.84 -5.01 -0.34
C SER A 66 -10.69 -4.02 -0.20
N ARG A 67 -9.52 -4.38 -0.72
CA ARG A 67 -8.26 -3.63 -0.61
C ARG A 67 -7.69 -3.19 -1.96
N LEU A 68 -8.51 -3.10 -3.02
CA LEU A 68 -8.08 -2.64 -4.34
C LEU A 68 -7.42 -1.25 -4.31
N GLN A 69 -7.77 -0.41 -3.33
CA GLN A 69 -7.11 0.89 -3.10
C GLN A 69 -5.61 0.76 -2.77
N HIS A 70 -5.16 -0.39 -2.26
CA HIS A 70 -3.75 -0.65 -1.97
C HIS A 70 -3.05 -1.28 -3.17
N VAL A 71 -2.98 -0.54 -4.27
CA VAL A 71 -2.56 -1.05 -5.58
C VAL A 71 -1.20 -1.72 -5.56
N SER A 72 -0.22 -1.18 -4.83
CA SER A 72 1.10 -1.82 -4.71
C SER A 72 1.04 -3.20 -4.06
N GLN A 73 0.18 -3.39 -3.05
CA GLN A 73 -0.05 -4.69 -2.42
C GLN A 73 -0.76 -5.66 -3.38
N ILE A 74 -1.73 -5.18 -4.17
CA ILE A 74 -2.43 -5.98 -5.18
C ILE A 74 -1.48 -6.48 -6.27
N ILE A 75 -0.53 -5.65 -6.70
CA ILE A 75 0.52 -6.06 -7.64
C ILE A 75 1.38 -7.17 -7.03
N SER A 76 1.86 -6.97 -5.79
CA SER A 76 2.66 -7.97 -5.08
C SER A 76 1.89 -9.27 -4.85
N TYR A 77 0.61 -9.18 -4.50
CA TYR A 77 -0.28 -10.32 -4.33
C TYR A 77 -0.50 -11.07 -5.66
N GLY A 78 -0.83 -10.34 -6.73
CA GLY A 78 -1.14 -10.88 -8.05
C GLY A 78 0.00 -11.64 -8.71
N TRP A 79 1.25 -11.22 -8.53
CA TRP A 79 2.41 -11.87 -9.13
C TRP A 79 3.00 -13.00 -8.29
N LEU A 80 2.63 -13.12 -7.00
CA LEU A 80 3.16 -14.16 -6.12
C LEU A 80 2.87 -15.58 -6.63
N PRO A 81 1.66 -15.94 -7.13
CA PRO A 81 1.43 -17.23 -7.76
C PRO A 81 2.26 -17.49 -9.01
N VAL A 82 2.59 -16.45 -9.79
CA VAL A 82 3.46 -16.57 -10.97
C VAL A 82 4.85 -17.03 -10.54
N LEU A 83 5.40 -16.45 -9.46
CA LEU A 83 6.69 -16.85 -8.91
C LEU A 83 6.66 -18.28 -8.35
N ILE A 84 5.57 -18.68 -7.69
CA ILE A 84 5.37 -20.08 -7.25
C ILE A 84 5.34 -21.03 -8.46
N LEU A 85 4.60 -20.68 -9.51
CA LEU A 85 4.56 -21.47 -10.75
C LEU A 85 5.93 -21.57 -11.41
N MET A 86 6.71 -20.49 -11.44
CA MET A 86 8.08 -20.49 -11.97
C MET A 86 9.03 -21.36 -11.13
N LEU A 87 8.96 -21.28 -9.79
CA LEU A 87 9.73 -22.16 -8.91
C LEU A 87 9.37 -23.64 -9.14
N VAL A 88 8.07 -23.96 -9.22
CA VAL A 88 7.62 -25.33 -9.44
C VAL A 88 8.04 -25.83 -10.83
N THR A 89 7.86 -25.05 -11.88
CA THR A 89 8.26 -25.45 -13.24
C THR A 89 9.78 -25.60 -13.35
N MET A 90 10.56 -24.68 -12.77
CA MET A 90 12.03 -24.79 -12.69
C MET A 90 12.48 -26.02 -11.90
N SER A 91 11.81 -26.37 -10.81
CA SER A 91 12.14 -27.59 -10.03
C SER A 91 11.97 -28.89 -10.82
N ARG A 92 11.08 -28.92 -11.83
CA ARG A 92 10.92 -30.09 -12.71
C ARG A 92 12.03 -30.20 -13.75
N ARG A 93 12.52 -29.07 -14.27
CA ARG A 93 13.66 -29.00 -15.21
C ARG A 93 14.40 -27.68 -14.99
N PRO A 94 15.49 -27.66 -14.21
CA PRO A 94 16.27 -26.45 -13.99
C PRO A 94 17.07 -26.12 -15.25
N THR A 95 16.86 -24.92 -15.80
CA THR A 95 17.61 -24.42 -16.96
C THR A 95 18.03 -22.97 -16.72
N PRO A 96 19.14 -22.50 -17.32
CA PRO A 96 19.57 -21.11 -17.18
C PRO A 96 18.49 -20.10 -17.61
N THR A 97 17.75 -20.39 -18.68
CA THR A 97 16.64 -19.55 -19.15
C THR A 97 15.55 -19.37 -18.08
N ARG A 98 15.22 -20.44 -17.34
CA ARG A 98 14.23 -20.37 -16.26
C ARG A 98 14.77 -19.64 -15.04
N ALA A 99 16.06 -19.77 -14.76
CA ALA A 99 16.72 -19.00 -13.71
C ALA A 99 16.68 -17.49 -14.02
N VAL A 100 17.01 -17.10 -15.26
CA VAL A 100 16.95 -15.70 -15.71
C VAL A 100 15.50 -15.18 -15.72
N ALA A 101 14.55 -15.97 -16.20
CA ALA A 101 13.13 -15.58 -16.16
C ALA A 101 12.63 -15.38 -14.73
N LEU A 102 12.98 -16.29 -13.80
CA LEU A 102 12.66 -16.13 -12.38
C LEU A 102 13.35 -14.90 -11.78
N ALA A 103 14.58 -14.58 -12.20
CA ALA A 103 15.29 -13.38 -11.74
C ALA A 103 14.57 -12.10 -12.16
N ILE A 104 14.18 -11.98 -13.44
CA ILE A 104 13.50 -10.79 -13.97
C ILE A 104 12.13 -10.62 -13.30
N LEU A 105 11.34 -11.68 -13.22
CA LEU A 105 10.03 -11.65 -12.58
C LEU A 105 10.13 -11.39 -11.07
N GLY A 106 11.11 -12.02 -10.41
CA GLY A 106 11.39 -11.82 -9.00
C GLY A 106 11.85 -10.39 -8.71
N ALA A 107 12.67 -9.79 -9.57
CA ALA A 107 13.10 -8.40 -9.47
C ALA A 107 11.92 -7.44 -9.67
N PHE A 108 11.13 -7.61 -10.73
CA PHE A 108 9.90 -6.83 -10.96
C PHE A 108 8.97 -6.87 -9.74
N TRP A 109 8.77 -8.06 -9.17
CA TRP A 109 7.95 -8.24 -7.99
C TRP A 109 8.55 -7.57 -6.76
N ALA A 110 9.86 -7.76 -6.51
CA ALA A 110 10.56 -7.19 -5.36
C ALA A 110 10.67 -5.65 -5.42
N MET A 111 10.72 -5.03 -6.60
CA MET A 111 10.68 -3.57 -6.74
C MET A 111 9.42 -2.91 -6.14
N ASN A 112 8.37 -3.69 -5.89
CA ASN A 112 7.16 -3.24 -5.19
C ASN A 112 7.33 -3.36 -3.68
N ALA A 113 8.35 -2.72 -3.12
CA ALA A 113 8.72 -2.82 -1.71
C ALA A 113 7.54 -2.50 -0.76
N ASN A 114 6.93 -3.55 -0.23
CA ASN A 114 5.84 -3.51 0.74
C ASN A 114 5.85 -4.79 1.59
N GLN A 115 4.99 -4.84 2.61
CA GLN A 115 4.96 -5.97 3.55
C GLN A 115 4.52 -7.28 2.88
N VAL A 116 3.67 -7.23 1.84
CA VAL A 116 3.24 -8.42 1.09
C VAL A 116 4.40 -9.03 0.31
N VAL A 117 5.33 -8.23 -0.22
CA VAL A 117 6.59 -8.72 -0.82
C VAL A 117 7.45 -9.39 0.24
N PHE A 118 7.63 -8.76 1.40
CA PHE A 118 8.45 -9.31 2.47
C PHE A 118 7.90 -10.66 2.97
N LEU A 119 6.62 -10.73 3.30
CA LEU A 119 5.95 -11.95 3.75
C LEU A 119 5.85 -13.01 2.63
N GLY A 120 5.63 -12.59 1.38
CA GLY A 120 5.64 -13.44 0.22
C GLY A 120 7.02 -14.07 -0.02
N ALA A 121 8.11 -13.36 0.27
CA ALA A 121 9.46 -13.89 0.11
C ALA A 121 9.72 -15.05 1.08
N LEU A 122 9.21 -14.95 2.33
CA LEU A 122 9.23 -16.06 3.28
C LEU A 122 8.49 -17.28 2.74
N LEU A 123 7.29 -17.08 2.17
CA LEU A 123 6.55 -18.16 1.51
C LEU A 123 7.32 -18.77 0.33
N LEU A 124 7.94 -17.94 -0.52
CA LEU A 124 8.74 -18.40 -1.65
C LEU A 124 9.98 -19.20 -1.22
N VAL A 125 10.63 -18.83 -0.12
CA VAL A 125 11.73 -19.61 0.48
C VAL A 125 11.22 -21.00 0.88
N VAL A 126 10.07 -21.09 1.56
CA VAL A 126 9.48 -22.38 1.93
C VAL A 126 9.15 -23.22 0.70
N VAL A 127 8.55 -22.62 -0.34
CA VAL A 127 8.27 -23.31 -1.62
C VAL A 127 9.56 -23.77 -2.31
N ALA A 128 10.60 -22.94 -2.33
CA ALA A 128 11.89 -23.26 -2.92
C ALA A 128 12.57 -24.43 -2.19
N ILE A 129 12.57 -24.44 -0.85
CA ILE A 129 13.10 -25.54 -0.04
C ILE A 129 12.27 -26.81 -0.25
N TYR A 130 10.94 -26.67 -0.25
CA TYR A 130 10.04 -27.82 -0.42
C TYR A 130 10.16 -28.45 -1.81
N SER A 131 10.54 -27.67 -2.83
CA SER A 131 10.74 -28.15 -4.20
C SER A 131 11.84 -29.20 -4.38
N TYR A 132 12.78 -29.28 -3.43
CA TYR A 132 13.80 -30.32 -3.41
C TYR A 132 13.25 -31.71 -3.12
N ARG A 133 12.01 -31.85 -2.63
CA ARG A 133 11.42 -33.16 -2.35
C ARG A 133 10.98 -33.92 -3.60
N TRP A 134 10.87 -33.24 -4.74
CA TRP A 134 10.39 -33.85 -5.99
C TRP A 134 11.26 -33.51 -7.20
N THR A 135 12.35 -32.76 -7.03
CA THR A 135 13.27 -32.47 -8.14
C THR A 135 14.13 -33.69 -8.44
N PRO A 136 14.25 -34.09 -9.73
CA PRO A 136 15.27 -35.06 -10.14
C PRO A 136 16.68 -34.43 -10.29
N PHE A 137 16.79 -33.09 -10.18
CA PHE A 137 18.01 -32.33 -10.48
C PHE A 137 18.40 -31.38 -9.34
N PRO A 138 18.76 -31.88 -8.14
CA PRO A 138 18.94 -31.03 -6.96
C PRO A 138 20.11 -30.04 -7.10
N LYS A 139 21.23 -30.46 -7.69
CA LYS A 139 22.40 -29.58 -7.89
C LYS A 139 22.12 -28.46 -8.89
N GLN A 140 21.49 -28.79 -10.02
CA GLN A 140 21.12 -27.79 -11.04
C GLN A 140 20.02 -26.85 -10.54
N LEU A 141 19.10 -27.36 -9.71
CA LEU A 141 18.09 -26.52 -9.07
C LEU A 141 18.72 -25.52 -8.11
N LEU A 142 19.66 -25.95 -7.26
CA LEU A 142 20.40 -25.04 -6.38
C LEU A 142 21.12 -23.97 -7.18
N LEU A 143 21.87 -24.35 -8.21
CA LEU A 143 22.57 -23.40 -9.08
C LEU A 143 21.58 -22.41 -9.73
N SER A 144 20.45 -22.90 -10.25
CA SER A 144 19.43 -22.05 -10.88
C SER A 144 18.77 -21.09 -9.89
N GLN A 145 18.49 -21.53 -8.66
CA GLN A 145 17.95 -20.69 -7.59
C GLN A 145 18.95 -19.62 -7.14
N VAL A 146 20.23 -19.98 -7.00
CA VAL A 146 21.31 -19.04 -6.67
C VAL A 146 21.48 -18.00 -7.77
N ILE A 147 21.57 -18.43 -9.03
CA ILE A 147 21.64 -17.51 -10.18
C ILE A 147 20.43 -16.57 -10.19
N ALA A 148 19.22 -17.10 -10.02
CA ALA A 148 18.01 -16.29 -10.02
C ALA A 148 18.01 -15.24 -8.89
N LEU A 149 18.40 -15.65 -7.68
CA LEU A 149 18.48 -14.77 -6.52
C LEU A 149 19.57 -13.70 -6.69
N SER A 150 20.76 -14.07 -7.16
CA SER A 150 21.87 -13.14 -7.38
C SER A 150 21.54 -12.10 -8.44
N LEU A 151 20.97 -12.52 -9.57
CA LEU A 151 20.55 -11.61 -10.64
C LEU A 151 19.39 -10.70 -10.19
N ALA A 152 18.37 -11.24 -9.51
CA ALA A 152 17.28 -10.43 -8.98
C ALA A 152 17.80 -9.39 -7.97
N SER A 153 18.70 -9.80 -7.07
CA SER A 153 19.34 -8.91 -6.09
C SER A 153 20.12 -7.80 -6.78
N LEU A 154 20.92 -8.13 -7.81
CA LEU A 154 21.68 -7.14 -8.58
C LEU A 154 20.78 -6.09 -9.24
N ILE A 155 19.66 -6.52 -9.84
CA ILE A 155 18.70 -5.63 -10.49
C ILE A 155 18.02 -4.69 -9.46
N VAL A 156 17.70 -5.21 -8.28
CA VAL A 156 16.93 -4.49 -7.25
C VAL A 156 17.81 -3.63 -6.33
N LEU A 157 19.10 -3.96 -6.23
CA LEU A 157 20.05 -3.33 -5.31
C LEU A 157 20.09 -1.80 -5.38
N PRO A 158 20.14 -1.14 -6.57
CA PRO A 158 20.16 0.33 -6.63
C PRO A 158 18.93 0.96 -5.98
N LEU A 159 17.75 0.41 -6.24
CA LEU A 159 16.49 0.89 -5.71
C LEU A 159 16.43 0.72 -4.18
N TYR A 160 16.76 -0.47 -3.68
CA TYR A 160 16.70 -0.76 -2.25
C TYR A 160 17.76 0.00 -1.47
N ALA A 161 18.96 0.21 -2.01
CA ALA A 161 19.98 1.02 -1.36
C ALA A 161 19.52 2.48 -1.20
N SER A 162 18.94 3.08 -2.25
CA SER A 162 18.35 4.43 -2.16
C SER A 162 17.18 4.48 -1.17
N MET A 163 16.31 3.48 -1.20
CA MET A 163 15.15 3.40 -0.32
C MET A 163 15.56 3.28 1.15
N LEU A 164 16.48 2.38 1.48
CA LEU A 164 16.93 2.16 2.86
C LEU A 164 17.64 3.38 3.44
N GLU A 165 18.46 4.07 2.65
CA GLU A 165 19.08 5.33 3.08
C GLU A 165 18.02 6.40 3.36
N THR A 166 17.05 6.55 2.46
CA THR A 166 15.96 7.52 2.62
C THR A 166 15.09 7.19 3.83
N ILE A 167 14.77 5.91 4.06
CA ILE A 167 14.02 5.46 5.25
C ILE A 167 14.80 5.80 6.52
N GLY A 168 16.10 5.50 6.55
CA GLY A 168 16.97 5.80 7.68
C GLY A 168 17.06 7.29 8.01
N ALA A 169 16.91 8.17 7.02
CA ALA A 169 16.89 9.63 7.20
C ALA A 169 15.48 10.22 7.42
N SER A 170 14.43 9.39 7.41
CA SER A 170 13.04 9.85 7.49
C SER A 170 12.43 9.66 8.86
N SER A 171 11.25 10.24 9.06
CA SER A 171 10.41 10.04 10.25
C SER A 171 9.93 8.60 10.47
N ARG A 172 10.36 7.66 9.62
CA ARG A 172 10.04 6.23 9.68
C ARG A 172 11.23 5.34 10.03
N ALA A 173 12.35 5.91 10.49
CA ALA A 173 13.52 5.14 10.90
C ALA A 173 13.25 4.19 12.10
N GLY A 174 12.21 4.47 12.90
CA GLY A 174 11.75 3.60 13.99
C GLY A 174 10.23 3.54 14.05
N ILE A 175 9.69 2.32 13.95
CA ILE A 175 8.28 2.03 14.22
C ILE A 175 8.23 1.35 15.60
N SER A 176 7.22 1.66 16.42
CA SER A 176 6.96 0.93 17.66
C SER A 176 5.93 -0.17 17.42
N VAL A 177 5.99 -1.25 18.20
CA VAL A 177 5.03 -2.37 18.10
C VAL A 177 3.58 -1.87 18.25
N GLY A 178 3.36 -0.91 19.16
CA GLY A 178 2.03 -0.33 19.42
C GLY A 178 1.41 0.38 18.22
N MET A 179 2.21 0.87 17.26
CA MET A 179 1.71 1.40 15.99
C MET A 179 1.11 0.32 15.07
N SER A 180 1.15 -0.95 15.47
CA SER A 180 0.56 -2.07 14.73
C SER A 180 -0.83 -2.48 15.22
N THR A 181 -1.30 -1.92 16.35
CA THR A 181 -2.59 -2.29 16.97
C THR A 181 -3.77 -2.03 16.04
N TRP A 182 -3.80 -0.86 15.39
CA TRP A 182 -4.91 -0.44 14.51
C TRP A 182 -5.08 -1.33 13.26
N SER A 183 -4.01 -2.03 12.85
CA SER A 183 -3.99 -2.91 11.67
C SER A 183 -3.73 -4.38 12.05
N SER A 184 -4.08 -4.76 13.29
CA SER A 184 -4.11 -6.15 13.75
C SER A 184 -5.45 -6.79 13.41
N LEU A 185 -5.51 -8.11 13.22
CA LEU A 185 -6.77 -8.84 12.95
C LEU A 185 -7.15 -9.71 14.16
N PRO A 186 -7.95 -9.19 15.11
CA PRO A 186 -8.45 -10.00 16.22
C PRO A 186 -9.04 -11.32 15.72
N LEU A 187 -8.89 -12.42 16.47
CA LEU A 187 -9.34 -13.75 16.03
C LEU A 187 -10.81 -13.79 15.61
N LEU A 188 -11.66 -12.98 16.24
CA LEU A 188 -13.07 -12.87 15.89
C LEU A 188 -13.26 -12.47 14.42
N VAL A 189 -12.36 -11.65 13.86
CA VAL A 189 -12.40 -11.18 12.46
C VAL A 189 -12.40 -12.34 11.48
N TYR A 190 -11.75 -13.46 11.83
CA TYR A 190 -11.72 -14.65 10.98
C TYR A 190 -13.09 -15.31 10.79
N ALA A 191 -14.09 -14.99 11.62
CA ALA A 191 -15.47 -15.39 11.36
C ALA A 191 -16.01 -14.80 10.04
N SER A 192 -15.52 -13.64 9.61
CA SER A 192 -15.89 -13.03 8.33
C SER A 192 -15.40 -13.83 7.12
N THR A 193 -14.48 -14.79 7.31
CA THR A 193 -14.07 -15.75 6.27
C THR A 193 -15.24 -16.59 5.77
N PHE A 194 -16.21 -16.87 6.65
CA PHE A 194 -17.38 -17.70 6.38
C PHE A 194 -18.69 -16.93 6.45
N MET A 195 -18.73 -15.80 7.17
CA MET A 195 -19.93 -14.97 7.33
C MET A 195 -19.79 -13.68 6.50
N PRO A 196 -20.50 -13.57 5.36
CA PRO A 196 -20.43 -12.39 4.51
C PRO A 196 -21.04 -11.16 5.22
N SER A 197 -20.47 -9.97 5.02
CA SER A 197 -20.93 -8.71 5.64
C SER A 197 -21.06 -8.74 7.18
N LEU A 198 -20.35 -9.67 7.86
CA LEU A 198 -20.45 -9.86 9.31
C LEU A 198 -20.31 -8.56 10.11
N TYR A 199 -19.36 -7.71 9.74
CA TYR A 199 -19.04 -6.46 10.42
C TYR A 199 -19.78 -5.23 9.87
N GLY A 200 -20.79 -5.47 9.04
CA GLY A 200 -21.49 -4.45 8.28
C GLY A 200 -20.83 -4.15 6.96
N ASN A 201 -21.46 -3.26 6.21
CA ASN A 201 -20.96 -2.74 4.94
C ASN A 201 -21.23 -1.24 4.87
N LEU A 202 -20.90 -0.61 3.75
CA LEU A 202 -21.04 0.84 3.54
C LEU A 202 -22.51 1.33 3.46
N HIS A 203 -23.51 0.48 3.70
CA HIS A 203 -24.94 0.82 3.70
C HIS A 203 -25.58 0.74 5.08
N SER A 204 -24.86 0.19 6.06
CA SER A 204 -25.42 -0.21 7.35
C SER A 204 -24.54 0.24 8.50
N THR A 205 -24.98 -0.01 9.73
CA THR A 205 -24.14 0.13 10.91
C THR A 205 -22.86 -0.70 10.71
N VAL A 206 -21.70 -0.08 10.92
CA VAL A 206 -20.41 -0.75 10.89
C VAL A 206 -19.98 -1.01 12.33
N TRP A 207 -19.71 -2.27 12.66
CA TRP A 207 -19.25 -2.68 14.00
C TRP A 207 -17.90 -3.41 13.95
N SER A 208 -17.18 -3.24 12.85
CA SER A 208 -15.84 -3.78 12.68
C SER A 208 -14.90 -3.33 13.80
N PRO A 209 -14.04 -4.21 14.36
CA PRO A 209 -13.15 -3.83 15.44
C PRO A 209 -12.09 -2.80 14.99
N ASN A 210 -11.66 -2.89 13.73
CA ASN A 210 -10.63 -2.06 13.09
C ASN A 210 -11.11 -1.62 11.69
N ASP A 211 -10.21 -1.23 10.79
CA ASP A 211 -10.53 -0.83 9.41
C ASP A 211 -11.39 -1.90 8.69
N ILE A 212 -12.59 -1.48 8.25
CA ILE A 212 -13.56 -2.34 7.56
C ILE A 212 -13.02 -2.91 6.24
N THR A 213 -12.12 -2.19 5.57
CA THR A 213 -11.47 -2.67 4.34
C THR A 213 -10.48 -3.79 4.64
N GLU A 214 -9.96 -3.86 5.86
CA GLU A 214 -9.03 -4.90 6.29
C GLU A 214 -9.73 -6.15 6.85
N ASN A 215 -10.88 -5.97 7.52
CA ASN A 215 -11.57 -7.02 8.28
C ASN A 215 -12.53 -7.91 7.47
N TYR A 216 -12.54 -7.76 6.14
CA TYR A 216 -13.38 -8.54 5.25
C TYR A 216 -12.58 -9.69 4.60
N LEU A 217 -12.75 -10.91 5.12
CA LEU A 217 -11.93 -12.08 4.78
C LEU A 217 -12.70 -13.17 4.01
N TYR A 218 -13.93 -12.91 3.59
CA TYR A 218 -14.82 -13.90 2.97
C TYR A 218 -14.23 -14.55 1.70
N ILE A 219 -14.30 -15.88 1.62
CA ILE A 219 -13.77 -16.66 0.49
C ILE A 219 -14.86 -17.38 -0.31
N GLY A 220 -16.13 -17.16 0.03
CA GLY A 220 -17.27 -17.88 -0.54
C GLY A 220 -17.66 -19.13 0.23
N LEU A 221 -18.85 -19.66 -0.06
CA LEU A 221 -19.38 -20.89 0.55
C LEU A 221 -18.84 -22.19 -0.06
N LEU A 222 -18.33 -22.13 -1.29
CA LEU A 222 -17.85 -23.33 -1.99
C LEU A 222 -16.57 -23.92 -1.37
N PRO A 223 -15.54 -23.13 -0.97
CA PRO A 223 -14.32 -23.67 -0.36
C PRO A 223 -14.55 -24.47 0.93
N PRO A 224 -15.36 -24.02 1.91
CA PRO A 224 -15.70 -24.83 3.09
C PRO A 224 -16.36 -26.17 2.74
N ILE A 225 -17.23 -26.20 1.74
CA ILE A 225 -17.87 -27.45 1.28
C ILE A 225 -16.84 -28.38 0.65
N LEU A 226 -15.95 -27.86 -0.20
CA LEU A 226 -14.87 -28.66 -0.76
C LEU A 226 -13.95 -29.19 0.35
N LEU A 227 -13.62 -28.38 1.35
CA LEU A 227 -12.88 -28.83 2.53
C LEU A 227 -13.59 -30.00 3.25
N LEU A 228 -14.90 -29.89 3.45
CA LEU A 228 -15.72 -30.97 4.01
C LEU A 228 -15.68 -32.22 3.13
N VAL A 229 -15.75 -32.08 1.80
CA VAL A 229 -15.58 -33.19 0.85
C VAL A 229 -14.21 -33.84 0.99
N ALA A 230 -13.12 -33.08 1.21
CA ALA A 230 -11.79 -33.65 1.47
C ALA A 230 -11.74 -34.45 2.79
N VAL A 231 -12.40 -33.97 3.84
CA VAL A 231 -12.54 -34.70 5.12
C VAL A 231 -13.31 -36.00 4.91
N ILE A 232 -14.48 -35.93 4.26
CA ILE A 232 -15.36 -37.08 3.96
C ILE A 232 -14.69 -38.04 2.97
N ALA A 233 -13.82 -37.56 2.09
CA ALA A 233 -13.02 -38.41 1.20
C ALA A 233 -11.84 -39.07 1.94
N GLY A 234 -11.66 -38.78 3.23
CA GLY A 234 -10.64 -39.39 4.08
C GLY A 234 -9.21 -39.00 3.69
N VAL A 235 -8.99 -37.76 3.21
CA VAL A 235 -7.66 -37.27 2.85
C VAL A 235 -6.64 -37.51 3.98
N ARG A 236 -5.41 -37.90 3.61
CA ARG A 236 -4.31 -38.13 4.58
C ARG A 236 -3.73 -36.78 4.98
N TRP A 237 -4.20 -36.20 6.07
CA TRP A 237 -3.78 -34.89 6.58
C TRP A 237 -2.28 -34.81 6.95
N TRP A 238 -1.65 -35.95 7.19
CA TRP A 238 -0.21 -36.10 7.45
C TRP A 238 0.66 -36.09 6.20
N ARG A 239 0.09 -35.92 4.99
CA ARG A 239 0.90 -35.74 3.77
C ARG A 239 1.79 -34.51 3.97
N PRO A 240 3.10 -34.57 3.67
CA PRO A 240 4.01 -33.45 3.89
C PRO A 240 3.54 -32.13 3.26
N ALA A 241 2.89 -32.19 2.09
CA ALA A 241 2.36 -31.01 1.41
C ALA A 241 1.22 -30.34 2.20
N ILE A 242 0.33 -31.15 2.81
CA ILE A 242 -0.79 -30.67 3.61
C ILE A 242 -0.27 -30.12 4.94
N VAL A 243 0.66 -30.81 5.60
CA VAL A 243 1.28 -30.34 6.84
C VAL A 243 2.01 -29.02 6.64
N ALA A 244 2.82 -28.89 5.59
CA ALA A 244 3.50 -27.65 5.26
C ALA A 244 2.51 -26.52 4.95
N TRP A 245 1.44 -26.81 4.21
CA TRP A 245 0.37 -25.84 3.95
C TRP A 245 -0.33 -25.36 5.22
N ILE A 246 -0.75 -26.29 6.10
CA ILE A 246 -1.38 -25.96 7.39
C ILE A 246 -0.42 -25.13 8.25
N ALA A 247 0.85 -25.53 8.35
CA ALA A 247 1.85 -24.80 9.13
C ALA A 247 2.00 -23.35 8.63
N MET A 248 2.08 -23.14 7.31
CA MET A 248 2.14 -21.79 6.72
C MET A 248 0.86 -21.00 6.96
N LEU A 249 -0.31 -21.64 6.84
CA LEU A 249 -1.59 -20.99 7.09
C LEU A 249 -1.69 -20.54 8.55
N CYS A 250 -1.38 -21.44 9.50
CA CYS A 250 -1.35 -21.13 10.92
C CYS A 250 -0.34 -20.02 11.25
N PHE A 251 0.85 -20.04 10.66
CA PHE A 251 1.85 -18.99 10.84
C PHE A 251 1.32 -17.62 10.40
N PHE A 252 0.77 -17.49 9.19
CA PHE A 252 0.28 -16.20 8.70
C PHE A 252 -1.00 -15.73 9.41
N VAL A 253 -1.87 -16.65 9.84
CA VAL A 253 -3.01 -16.31 10.71
C VAL A 253 -2.51 -15.78 12.04
N ALA A 254 -1.59 -16.50 12.70
CA ALA A 254 -1.02 -16.04 13.96
C ALA A 254 -0.27 -14.71 13.80
N TYR A 255 0.46 -14.51 12.70
CA TYR A 255 1.12 -13.24 12.42
C TYR A 255 0.12 -12.10 12.22
N SER A 256 -0.99 -12.33 11.50
CA SER A 256 -1.96 -11.28 11.20
C SER A 256 -2.76 -10.83 12.41
N VAL A 257 -2.89 -11.70 13.43
CA VAL A 257 -3.49 -11.33 14.73
C VAL A 257 -2.74 -10.17 15.38
N GLY A 258 -1.48 -9.94 14.98
CA GLY A 258 -0.75 -8.72 15.28
C GLY A 258 -0.37 -8.65 16.74
N VAL A 259 -0.61 -7.51 17.39
CA VAL A 259 -0.09 -7.24 18.74
C VAL A 259 -0.55 -8.22 19.81
N GLU A 260 -1.68 -8.92 19.62
CA GLU A 260 -2.16 -9.94 20.56
C GLU A 260 -1.52 -11.33 20.34
N SER A 261 -0.72 -11.49 19.29
CA SER A 261 -0.07 -12.74 18.94
C SER A 261 1.39 -12.79 19.41
N PRO A 262 1.78 -13.83 20.16
CA PRO A 262 3.18 -14.08 20.48
C PRO A 262 4.05 -14.23 19.23
N VAL A 263 3.51 -14.79 18.14
CA VAL A 263 4.23 -14.99 16.87
C VAL A 263 4.62 -13.64 16.26
N TYR A 264 3.67 -12.70 16.18
CA TYR A 264 3.95 -11.37 15.64
C TYR A 264 4.98 -10.62 16.49
N ARG A 265 4.81 -10.61 17.82
CA ARG A 265 5.74 -9.95 18.75
C ARG A 265 7.15 -10.55 18.65
N PHE A 266 7.25 -11.87 18.56
CA PHE A 266 8.53 -12.55 18.38
C PHE A 266 9.20 -12.14 17.07
N CYS A 267 8.48 -12.20 15.95
CA CYS A 267 9.00 -11.79 14.65
C CYS A 267 9.46 -10.33 14.68
N TYR A 268 8.66 -9.44 15.26
CA TYR A 268 8.97 -8.01 15.35
C TYR A 268 10.24 -7.74 16.16
N ASN A 269 10.37 -8.37 17.33
CA ASN A 269 11.44 -8.06 18.28
C ASN A 269 12.76 -8.78 17.99
N HIS A 270 12.71 -9.92 17.28
CA HIS A 270 13.88 -10.80 17.13
C HIS A 270 14.30 -11.07 15.69
N LEU A 271 13.42 -10.88 14.69
CA LEU A 271 13.76 -11.17 13.30
C LEU A 271 14.03 -9.89 12.50
N PRO A 272 15.15 -9.82 11.76
CA PRO A 272 15.51 -8.63 11.01
C PRO A 272 14.47 -8.31 9.93
N GLY A 273 14.20 -7.02 9.74
CA GLY A 273 13.28 -6.50 8.72
C GLY A 273 11.81 -6.43 9.14
N PHE A 274 11.34 -7.19 10.13
CA PHE A 274 9.94 -7.13 10.56
C PHE A 274 9.56 -5.78 11.19
N GLN A 275 10.50 -5.13 11.89
CA GLN A 275 10.35 -3.79 12.47
C GLN A 275 10.22 -2.65 11.42
N LEU A 276 10.41 -2.94 10.13
CA LEU A 276 10.19 -1.98 9.05
C LEU A 276 8.70 -1.84 8.70
N PHE A 277 7.83 -2.69 9.25
CA PHE A 277 6.43 -2.76 8.90
C PHE A 277 5.52 -2.66 10.13
N ARG A 278 4.30 -2.15 9.92
CA ARG A 278 3.30 -1.88 10.97
C ARG A 278 1.90 -2.44 10.71
N ARG A 279 1.70 -3.18 9.61
CA ARG A 279 0.37 -3.67 9.19
C ARG A 279 0.32 -5.20 9.20
N PRO A 280 0.23 -5.86 10.38
CA PRO A 280 0.12 -7.32 10.44
C PRO A 280 -1.02 -7.87 9.59
N SER A 281 -2.11 -7.12 9.40
CA SER A 281 -3.23 -7.52 8.53
C SER A 281 -2.84 -7.77 7.07
N ASP A 282 -1.69 -7.28 6.59
CA ASP A 282 -1.19 -7.58 5.23
C ASP A 282 -0.88 -9.08 5.05
N ALA A 283 -0.69 -9.83 6.13
CA ALA A 283 -0.61 -11.29 6.06
C ALA A 283 -1.92 -11.94 5.57
N ALA A 284 -3.06 -11.25 5.62
CA ALA A 284 -4.32 -11.76 5.09
C ALA A 284 -4.27 -12.04 3.58
N TYR A 285 -3.42 -11.33 2.81
CA TYR A 285 -3.19 -11.65 1.40
C TYR A 285 -2.59 -13.06 1.25
N LEU A 286 -1.64 -13.41 2.12
CA LEU A 286 -0.99 -14.72 2.13
C LEU A 286 -1.97 -15.79 2.61
N VAL A 287 -2.83 -15.48 3.59
CA VAL A 287 -3.93 -16.36 4.02
C VAL A 287 -4.89 -16.64 2.85
N ASN A 288 -5.33 -15.63 2.10
CA ASN A 288 -6.22 -15.83 0.94
C ASN A 288 -5.55 -16.69 -0.15
N LEU A 289 -4.28 -16.42 -0.45
CA LEU A 289 -3.48 -17.28 -1.35
C LEU A 289 -3.39 -18.71 -0.82
N LEU A 290 -3.18 -18.91 0.47
CA LEU A 290 -3.08 -20.24 1.07
C LEU A 290 -4.41 -20.97 1.09
N PHE A 291 -5.56 -20.29 1.19
CA PHE A 291 -6.86 -20.93 0.95
C PHE A 291 -6.96 -21.46 -0.48
N ALA A 292 -6.57 -20.65 -1.47
CA ALA A 292 -6.54 -21.07 -2.87
C ALA A 292 -5.59 -22.26 -3.09
N LEU A 293 -4.35 -22.20 -2.59
CA LEU A 293 -3.39 -23.31 -2.71
C LEU A 293 -3.84 -24.57 -1.96
N GLY A 294 -4.49 -24.41 -0.80
CA GLY A 294 -5.08 -25.50 -0.03
C GLY A 294 -6.09 -26.29 -0.84
N LEU A 295 -6.97 -25.60 -1.59
CA LEU A 295 -7.91 -26.25 -2.52
C LEU A 295 -7.18 -27.07 -3.60
N LEU A 296 -6.05 -26.59 -4.13
CA LEU A 296 -5.27 -27.36 -5.10
C LEU A 296 -4.67 -28.63 -4.47
N ILE A 297 -4.08 -28.49 -3.28
CA ILE A 297 -3.41 -29.60 -2.57
C ILE A 297 -4.43 -30.68 -2.16
N LEU A 298 -5.58 -30.26 -1.64
CA LEU A 298 -6.67 -31.16 -1.25
C LEU A 298 -7.33 -31.80 -2.48
N GLY A 299 -7.61 -31.02 -3.53
CA GLY A 299 -8.16 -31.51 -4.78
C GLY A 299 -7.24 -32.53 -5.46
N LYS A 300 -5.92 -32.30 -5.46
CA LYS A 300 -4.92 -33.29 -5.88
C LYS A 300 -5.00 -34.56 -5.03
N SER A 301 -5.09 -34.41 -3.71
CA SER A 301 -5.13 -35.54 -2.80
C SER A 301 -6.36 -36.42 -2.95
N ILE A 302 -7.48 -35.83 -3.39
CA ILE A 302 -8.69 -36.57 -3.77
C ILE A 302 -8.52 -37.25 -5.12
N ALA A 303 -7.95 -36.58 -6.12
CA ALA A 303 -7.71 -37.15 -7.44
C ALA A 303 -6.79 -38.38 -7.40
N ASP A 304 -5.82 -38.40 -6.48
CA ASP A 304 -4.90 -39.53 -6.28
C ASP A 304 -5.56 -40.75 -5.60
N ARG A 305 -6.85 -40.67 -5.23
CA ARG A 305 -7.57 -41.77 -4.58
C ARG A 305 -8.64 -42.34 -5.50
N CYS A 306 -8.71 -43.67 -5.55
CA CYS A 306 -9.96 -44.37 -5.87
C CYS A 306 -10.87 -44.32 -4.63
N ILE A 307 -12.05 -43.73 -4.76
CA ILE A 307 -13.00 -43.57 -3.65
C ILE A 307 -13.64 -44.93 -3.36
N LEU A 308 -13.18 -45.61 -2.30
CA LEU A 308 -13.95 -46.61 -1.57
C LEU A 308 -14.25 -46.02 -0.19
N ILE A 309 -15.54 -45.91 0.16
CA ILE A 309 -15.98 -45.33 1.43
C ILE A 309 -15.73 -46.36 2.55
N GLU A 310 -14.65 -46.18 3.31
CA GLU A 310 -14.36 -47.01 4.48
C GLU A 310 -15.17 -46.58 5.72
N ARG A 311 -15.54 -47.51 6.61
CA ARG A 311 -16.28 -47.25 7.86
C ARG A 311 -15.59 -46.23 8.79
N LYS A 312 -14.25 -46.19 8.79
CA LYS A 312 -13.44 -45.18 9.53
C LYS A 312 -13.66 -43.75 9.02
N THR A 313 -14.05 -43.60 7.76
CA THR A 313 -14.30 -42.32 7.11
C THR A 313 -15.62 -41.70 7.57
N VAL A 314 -16.63 -42.53 7.83
CA VAL A 314 -17.92 -42.10 8.40
C VAL A 314 -17.73 -41.54 9.81
N TRP A 315 -16.94 -42.21 10.66
CA TRP A 315 -16.69 -41.77 12.04
C TRP A 315 -15.94 -40.44 12.11
N ARG A 316 -14.92 -40.23 11.26
CA ARG A 316 -14.20 -38.95 11.16
C ARG A 316 -15.10 -37.80 10.71
N SER A 317 -15.98 -38.07 9.74
CA SER A 317 -16.94 -37.08 9.24
C SER A 317 -17.94 -36.68 10.34
N MET A 318 -18.38 -37.65 11.13
CA MET A 318 -19.26 -37.42 12.29
C MET A 318 -18.57 -36.60 13.37
N MET A 319 -17.29 -36.86 13.67
CA MET A 319 -16.53 -36.04 14.63
C MET A 319 -16.37 -34.59 14.17
N VAL A 320 -16.02 -34.37 12.90
CA VAL A 320 -15.91 -33.00 12.36
C VAL A 320 -17.25 -32.30 12.40
N PHE A 321 -18.34 -33.00 12.06
CA PHE A 321 -19.70 -32.47 12.17
C PHE A 321 -20.03 -32.07 13.62
N VAL A 322 -19.72 -32.92 14.61
CA VAL A 322 -19.93 -32.63 16.04
C VAL A 322 -19.08 -31.42 16.49
N ILE A 323 -17.81 -31.35 16.09
CA ILE A 323 -16.93 -30.21 16.44
C ILE A 323 -17.49 -28.91 15.86
N VAL A 324 -17.88 -28.91 14.59
CA VAL A 324 -18.49 -27.74 13.94
C VAL A 324 -19.78 -27.36 14.67
N LEU A 325 -20.68 -28.32 14.92
CA LEU A 325 -21.94 -28.09 15.62
C LEU A 325 -21.74 -27.50 17.02
N LEU A 326 -20.76 -27.98 17.78
CA LEU A 326 -20.43 -27.47 19.11
C LEU A 326 -19.74 -26.09 19.08
N SER A 327 -18.98 -25.80 18.01
CA SER A 327 -18.27 -24.52 17.86
C SER A 327 -19.19 -23.35 17.47
N LEU A 328 -20.30 -23.63 16.78
CA LEU A 328 -21.22 -22.59 16.28
C LEU A 328 -21.91 -21.80 17.41
N PRO A 329 -22.47 -22.40 18.48
CA PRO A 329 -23.03 -21.66 19.61
C PRO A 329 -21.99 -20.79 20.31
N VAL A 330 -20.78 -21.32 20.53
CA VAL A 330 -19.68 -20.58 21.16
C VAL A 330 -19.31 -19.37 20.31
N LEU A 331 -19.18 -19.56 18.99
CA LEU A 331 -18.91 -18.47 18.06
C LEU A 331 -20.04 -17.43 18.07
N GLY A 332 -21.31 -17.87 18.05
CA GLY A 332 -22.48 -17.00 18.11
C GLY A 332 -22.54 -16.16 19.38
N ILE A 333 -22.27 -16.75 20.55
CA ILE A 333 -22.20 -16.05 21.84
C ILE A 333 -21.10 -14.99 21.83
N ASN A 334 -19.90 -15.34 21.37
CA ASN A 334 -18.78 -14.40 21.30
C ASN A 334 -19.04 -13.25 20.30
N LEU A 335 -19.64 -13.55 19.14
CA LEU A 335 -20.05 -12.54 18.17
C LEU A 335 -21.14 -11.63 18.73
N GLY A 336 -22.15 -12.18 19.39
CA GLY A 336 -23.22 -11.40 20.03
C GLY A 336 -22.67 -10.48 21.13
N ALA A 337 -21.80 -11.00 21.99
CA ALA A 337 -21.14 -10.21 23.04
C ALA A 337 -20.29 -9.08 22.47
N ALA A 338 -19.61 -9.30 21.34
CA ALA A 338 -18.80 -8.28 20.67
C ALA A 338 -19.61 -7.26 19.85
N ALA A 339 -20.76 -7.69 19.29
CA ALA A 339 -21.62 -6.87 18.44
C ALA A 339 -22.54 -5.95 19.27
N THR A 340 -23.06 -6.44 20.39
CA THR A 340 -24.00 -5.72 21.28
C THR A 340 -23.53 -4.31 21.67
N PRO A 341 -22.32 -4.12 22.25
CA PRO A 341 -21.86 -2.78 22.67
C PRO A 341 -21.61 -1.83 21.49
N ARG A 342 -21.54 -2.34 20.26
CA ARG A 342 -21.31 -1.56 19.03
C ARG A 342 -22.59 -1.36 18.20
N GLY A 343 -23.76 -1.74 18.73
CA GLY A 343 -25.03 -1.68 17.99
C GLY A 343 -25.07 -2.60 16.76
N GLY A 344 -24.21 -3.63 16.72
CA GLY A 344 -24.03 -4.53 15.57
C GLY A 344 -24.98 -5.72 15.53
N MET A 345 -25.89 -5.89 16.50
CA MET A 345 -26.74 -7.08 16.61
C MET A 345 -27.66 -7.29 15.39
N GLY A 346 -28.27 -6.22 14.86
CA GLY A 346 -29.09 -6.34 13.64
C GLY A 346 -28.27 -6.85 12.46
N ILE A 347 -27.07 -6.30 12.26
CA ILE A 347 -26.15 -6.72 11.19
C ILE A 347 -25.68 -8.17 11.35
N LEU A 348 -25.45 -8.60 12.59
CA LEU A 348 -25.09 -9.98 12.88
C LEU A 348 -26.22 -10.95 12.46
N PHE A 349 -27.48 -10.61 12.77
CA PHE A 349 -28.64 -11.38 12.33
C PHE A 349 -28.80 -11.36 10.81
N ASP A 350 -28.72 -10.19 10.16
CA ASP A 350 -28.79 -10.07 8.70
C ASP A 350 -27.71 -10.91 8.00
N SER A 351 -26.49 -10.89 8.54
CA SER A 351 -25.36 -11.70 8.04
C SER A 351 -25.65 -13.20 8.18
N TYR A 352 -26.22 -13.61 9.30
CA TYR A 352 -26.61 -15.00 9.55
C TYR A 352 -27.76 -15.46 8.63
N GLU A 353 -28.83 -14.66 8.50
CA GLU A 353 -29.94 -14.95 7.59
C GLU A 353 -29.46 -15.05 6.14
N GLY A 354 -28.62 -14.10 5.71
CA GLY A 354 -28.00 -14.12 4.39
C GLY A 354 -27.14 -15.36 4.16
N LEU A 355 -26.38 -15.79 5.18
CA LEU A 355 -25.60 -17.03 5.13
C LEU A 355 -26.50 -18.26 4.96
N VAL A 356 -27.56 -18.38 5.77
CA VAL A 356 -28.52 -19.49 5.70
C VAL A 356 -29.17 -19.54 4.31
N GLY A 357 -29.65 -18.40 3.79
CA GLY A 357 -30.23 -18.32 2.45
C GLY A 357 -29.28 -18.81 1.35
N ARG A 358 -28.00 -18.41 1.40
CA ARG A 358 -26.98 -18.85 0.44
C ARG A 358 -26.67 -20.35 0.54
N VAL A 359 -26.62 -20.89 1.77
CA VAL A 359 -26.44 -22.34 2.00
C VAL A 359 -27.62 -23.13 1.40
N LEU A 360 -28.85 -22.66 1.59
CA LEU A 360 -30.04 -23.30 1.02
C LEU A 360 -30.03 -23.27 -0.52
N ILE A 361 -29.65 -22.15 -1.13
CA ILE A 361 -29.48 -22.04 -2.59
C ILE A 361 -28.44 -23.04 -3.09
N LEU A 362 -27.28 -23.11 -2.42
CA LEU A 362 -26.19 -24.00 -2.80
C LEU A 362 -26.57 -25.48 -2.64
N PHE A 363 -27.33 -25.82 -1.60
CA PHE A 363 -27.89 -27.15 -1.41
C PHE A 363 -28.91 -27.51 -2.51
N GLY A 364 -29.78 -26.57 -2.88
CA GLY A 364 -30.69 -26.72 -4.02
C GLY A 364 -29.95 -26.98 -5.34
N LEU A 365 -28.90 -26.19 -5.63
CA LEU A 365 -28.03 -26.37 -6.80
C LEU A 365 -27.35 -27.75 -6.78
N PHE A 366 -26.84 -28.18 -5.63
CA PHE A 366 -26.24 -29.51 -5.49
C PHE A 366 -27.25 -30.63 -5.82
N GLY A 367 -28.50 -30.53 -5.34
CA GLY A 367 -29.56 -31.47 -5.66
C GLY A 367 -29.86 -31.55 -7.16
N VAL A 368 -29.90 -30.41 -7.85
CA VAL A 368 -30.07 -30.34 -9.32
C VAL A 368 -28.88 -30.96 -10.05
N PHE A 369 -27.65 -30.62 -9.66
CA PHE A 369 -26.43 -31.14 -10.28
C PHE A 369 -26.30 -32.65 -10.08
N PHE A 370 -26.63 -33.16 -8.90
CA PHE A 370 -26.63 -34.60 -8.63
C PHE A 370 -27.57 -35.35 -9.59
N ARG A 371 -28.78 -34.82 -9.83
CA ARG A 371 -29.73 -35.40 -10.79
C ARG A 371 -29.22 -35.33 -12.25
N LEU A 372 -28.64 -34.20 -12.65
CA LEU A 372 -28.11 -33.99 -14.01
C LEU A 372 -26.91 -34.91 -14.30
N LEU A 373 -25.95 -34.99 -13.38
CA LEU A 373 -24.75 -35.81 -13.52
C LEU A 373 -25.07 -37.31 -13.48
N LYS A 374 -26.13 -37.72 -12.77
CA LYS A 374 -26.62 -39.10 -12.81
C LYS A 374 -27.19 -39.48 -14.18
N ARG A 375 -27.73 -38.52 -14.94
CA ARG A 375 -28.28 -38.76 -16.29
C ARG A 375 -27.20 -38.81 -17.37
N THR A 376 -26.24 -37.88 -17.36
CA THR A 376 -25.12 -37.91 -18.31
C THR A 376 -23.95 -37.00 -17.88
N HIS A 377 -22.73 -37.48 -18.12
CA HIS A 377 -21.50 -36.73 -17.87
C HIS A 377 -21.29 -35.53 -18.80
N ARG A 378 -22.11 -35.37 -19.86
CA ARG A 378 -22.03 -34.21 -20.76
C ARG A 378 -22.34 -32.88 -20.06
N PHE A 379 -23.02 -32.91 -18.91
CA PHE A 379 -23.37 -31.72 -18.13
C PHE A 379 -22.25 -31.20 -17.20
N VAL A 380 -21.10 -31.87 -17.11
CA VAL A 380 -20.01 -31.49 -16.18
C VAL A 380 -19.56 -30.04 -16.37
N TRP A 381 -19.44 -29.57 -17.61
CA TRP A 381 -19.04 -28.18 -17.88
C TRP A 381 -20.08 -27.16 -17.43
N MET A 382 -21.37 -27.48 -17.57
CA MET A 382 -22.44 -26.63 -17.02
C MET A 382 -22.40 -26.58 -15.50
N VAL A 383 -22.14 -27.70 -14.83
CA VAL A 383 -21.99 -27.72 -13.36
C VAL A 383 -20.80 -26.85 -12.92
N ILE A 384 -19.65 -26.96 -13.59
CA ILE A 384 -18.47 -26.14 -13.29
C ILE A 384 -18.76 -24.65 -13.54
N ALA A 385 -19.39 -24.31 -14.66
CA ALA A 385 -19.75 -22.94 -14.99
C ALA A 385 -20.75 -22.37 -13.96
N SER A 386 -21.80 -23.10 -13.61
CA SER A 386 -22.79 -22.67 -12.63
C SER A 386 -22.22 -22.53 -11.23
N LEU A 387 -21.31 -23.43 -10.79
CA LEU A 387 -20.60 -23.28 -9.52
C LEU A 387 -19.63 -22.08 -9.54
N GLY A 388 -18.98 -21.82 -10.67
CA GLY A 388 -18.13 -20.65 -10.85
C GLY A 388 -18.93 -19.34 -10.81
N ILE A 389 -20.07 -19.29 -11.49
CA ILE A 389 -21.01 -18.16 -11.45
C ILE A 389 -21.54 -17.97 -10.03
N PHE A 390 -22.00 -19.05 -9.38
CA PHE A 390 -22.47 -18.99 -8.00
C PHE A 390 -21.38 -18.43 -7.08
N LEU A 391 -20.15 -18.95 -7.13
CA LEU A 391 -19.06 -18.46 -6.27
C LEU A 391 -18.73 -16.99 -6.53
N THR A 392 -18.72 -16.58 -7.80
CA THR A 392 -18.46 -15.19 -8.18
C THR A 392 -19.56 -14.27 -7.65
N LEU A 393 -20.84 -14.66 -7.83
CA LEU A 393 -21.98 -13.92 -7.32
C LEU A 393 -22.02 -13.92 -5.79
N ASP A 394 -21.73 -15.05 -5.15
CA ASP A 394 -21.69 -15.21 -3.70
C ASP A 394 -20.68 -14.23 -3.09
N ILE A 395 -19.44 -14.22 -3.58
CA ILE A 395 -18.42 -13.29 -3.09
C ILE A 395 -18.76 -11.84 -3.44
N SER A 396 -19.28 -11.58 -4.65
CA SER A 396 -19.61 -10.23 -5.11
C SER A 396 -20.77 -9.62 -4.31
N ILE A 397 -21.90 -10.32 -4.21
CA ILE A 397 -23.10 -9.87 -3.50
C ILE A 397 -22.84 -9.78 -1.99
N ALA A 398 -21.96 -10.62 -1.45
CA ALA A 398 -21.53 -10.54 -0.06
C ALA A 398 -20.83 -9.22 0.31
N GLY A 399 -20.37 -8.44 -0.67
CA GLY A 399 -19.39 -7.40 -0.45
C GLY A 399 -19.46 -6.19 -1.37
N ARG A 400 -20.60 -5.46 -1.39
CA ARG A 400 -20.71 -4.03 -1.81
C ARG A 400 -21.28 -3.72 -3.21
N PHE A 401 -21.84 -4.66 -3.96
CA PHE A 401 -22.44 -4.35 -5.29
C PHE A 401 -23.78 -3.59 -5.26
N GLY A 402 -24.29 -3.17 -4.09
CA GLY A 402 -25.66 -2.67 -3.94
C GLY A 402 -25.80 -1.43 -3.07
N GLY A 403 -25.06 -0.36 -3.35
CA GLY A 403 -25.21 0.83 -2.53
C GLY A 403 -24.77 2.26 -2.70
N LYS A 404 -25.15 3.07 -1.70
CA LYS A 404 -24.94 4.53 -1.65
C LYS A 404 -23.55 4.96 -2.13
N PHE A 405 -22.47 4.20 -1.94
CA PHE A 405 -21.13 4.61 -2.34
C PHE A 405 -20.95 4.92 -3.84
N THR A 406 -21.52 4.17 -4.80
CA THR A 406 -21.40 4.57 -6.22
C THR A 406 -22.14 5.88 -6.50
N GLY A 407 -23.34 6.06 -5.92
CA GLY A 407 -24.13 7.29 -6.06
C GLY A 407 -23.62 8.48 -5.23
N THR A 408 -23.04 8.23 -4.06
CA THR A 408 -22.48 9.21 -3.12
C THR A 408 -21.07 9.59 -3.52
N TYR A 409 -20.28 8.70 -4.12
CA TYR A 409 -18.97 9.04 -4.69
C TYR A 409 -19.15 9.81 -6.00
N SER A 410 -20.06 9.39 -6.90
CA SER A 410 -20.39 10.22 -8.07
C SER A 410 -20.94 11.59 -7.70
N ALA A 411 -21.55 11.73 -6.52
CA ALA A 411 -22.01 12.99 -5.95
C ALA A 411 -21.02 13.64 -4.96
N HIS A 412 -19.87 13.02 -4.67
CA HIS A 412 -18.88 13.56 -3.75
C HIS A 412 -18.16 14.70 -4.45
N GLU A 413 -18.00 15.83 -3.77
CA GLU A 413 -17.47 17.09 -4.35
C GLU A 413 -16.14 16.92 -5.12
N ILE A 414 -15.34 15.90 -4.76
CA ILE A 414 -14.03 15.66 -5.37
C ILE A 414 -14.12 14.79 -6.63
N ALA A 415 -15.16 13.96 -6.78
CA ALA A 415 -15.27 13.03 -7.91
C ALA A 415 -15.45 13.72 -9.27
N PRO A 416 -16.24 14.80 -9.42
CA PRO A 416 -16.25 15.59 -10.64
C PRO A 416 -14.87 16.13 -11.00
N GLY A 417 -14.07 16.56 -10.02
CA GLY A 417 -12.69 17.05 -10.25
C GLY A 417 -11.74 15.97 -10.77
N TYR A 418 -11.89 14.72 -10.33
CA TYR A 418 -11.11 13.59 -10.85
C TYR A 418 -11.57 13.13 -12.25
N LEU A 419 -12.86 13.26 -12.56
CA LEU A 419 -13.44 12.91 -13.86
C LEU A 419 -13.25 14.01 -14.92
N ALA A 420 -13.16 15.27 -14.50
CA ALA A 420 -13.02 16.45 -15.34
C ALA A 420 -11.60 17.02 -15.34
N ARG A 421 -10.58 16.17 -15.18
CA ARG A 421 -9.16 16.58 -15.11
C ARG A 421 -8.68 17.40 -16.32
N ASP A 422 -9.38 17.27 -17.45
CA ASP A 422 -9.14 18.03 -18.69
C ASP A 422 -9.78 19.44 -18.68
N LYS A 423 -10.52 19.81 -17.63
CA LYS A 423 -11.08 21.15 -17.46
C LYS A 423 -10.35 21.84 -16.30
N THR A 424 -9.28 22.54 -16.63
CA THR A 424 -8.75 23.61 -15.75
C THR A 424 -9.83 24.68 -15.61
N ASP A 425 -10.62 24.60 -14.55
CA ASP A 425 -11.42 25.74 -14.14
C ASP A 425 -10.47 26.75 -13.47
N GLU A 426 -10.09 27.79 -14.20
CA GLU A 426 -9.24 28.91 -13.73
C GLU A 426 -9.81 29.59 -12.47
N ARG A 427 -11.07 29.34 -12.12
CA ARG A 427 -11.69 29.83 -10.89
C ARG A 427 -11.16 29.10 -9.65
N LEU A 428 -10.66 27.87 -9.79
CA LEU A 428 -10.16 27.06 -8.68
C LEU A 428 -8.83 27.58 -8.13
N VAL A 429 -8.66 27.44 -6.81
CA VAL A 429 -7.41 27.82 -6.13
C VAL A 429 -6.19 27.07 -6.68
N ASP A 430 -6.34 25.83 -7.14
CA ASP A 430 -5.20 25.03 -7.64
C ASP A 430 -4.59 25.58 -8.91
N ALA A 431 -5.41 26.00 -9.88
CA ALA A 431 -4.93 26.62 -11.13
C ALA A 431 -4.15 27.91 -10.83
N TRP A 432 -4.71 28.75 -9.94
CA TRP A 432 -4.06 29.97 -9.51
C TRP A 432 -2.71 29.70 -8.81
N LEU A 433 -2.65 28.73 -7.89
CA LEU A 433 -1.41 28.37 -7.20
C LEU A 433 -0.37 27.75 -8.14
N ALA A 434 -0.78 27.00 -9.17
CA ALA A 434 0.13 26.45 -10.18
C ALA A 434 0.83 27.55 -10.99
N GLU A 435 0.14 28.67 -11.24
CA GLU A 435 0.70 29.83 -11.96
C GLU A 435 1.55 30.74 -11.06
N HIS A 436 1.18 30.88 -9.79
CA HIS A 436 1.77 31.88 -8.89
C HIS A 436 2.83 31.32 -7.94
N SER A 437 2.84 30.00 -7.71
CA SER A 437 3.85 29.37 -6.87
C SER A 437 5.11 28.99 -7.66
N ALA A 438 6.23 28.99 -6.96
CA ALA A 438 7.54 28.63 -7.48
C ALA A 438 8.39 28.05 -6.34
N PRO A 439 9.59 27.50 -6.61
CA PRO A 439 10.49 27.06 -5.55
C PRO A 439 10.77 28.13 -4.49
N TRP A 440 10.78 29.41 -4.89
CA TRP A 440 10.98 30.58 -4.03
C TRP A 440 9.69 31.27 -3.57
N SER A 441 8.53 30.75 -3.94
CA SER A 441 7.19 31.28 -3.62
C SER A 441 6.25 30.11 -3.34
N ARG A 442 6.33 29.57 -2.13
CA ARG A 442 5.66 28.33 -1.70
C ARG A 442 4.36 28.61 -0.96
N VAL A 443 3.55 27.55 -0.88
CA VAL A 443 2.22 27.54 -0.28
C VAL A 443 2.22 26.65 0.97
N GLU A 444 1.75 27.18 2.09
CA GLU A 444 1.40 26.43 3.30
C GLU A 444 -0.09 26.11 3.28
N VAL A 445 -0.48 24.85 3.46
CA VAL A 445 -1.90 24.45 3.52
C VAL A 445 -2.30 24.13 4.95
N VAL A 446 -3.34 24.81 5.43
CA VAL A 446 -3.89 24.64 6.77
C VAL A 446 -5.27 23.99 6.68
N GLY A 447 -5.30 22.68 6.90
CA GLY A 447 -6.52 21.88 6.93
C GLY A 447 -7.03 21.38 5.58
N GLY A 448 -8.08 20.56 5.65
CA GLY A 448 -8.76 19.98 4.48
C GLY A 448 -7.91 19.00 3.67
N VAL A 449 -8.47 18.52 2.55
CA VAL A 449 -7.88 17.43 1.74
C VAL A 449 -6.61 17.85 1.00
N LYS A 450 -6.44 19.13 0.66
CA LYS A 450 -5.27 19.62 -0.08
C LYS A 450 -3.95 19.48 0.69
N ALA A 451 -4.02 19.32 2.02
CA ALA A 451 -2.87 19.00 2.87
C ALA A 451 -2.26 17.60 2.61
N LEU A 452 -2.97 16.71 1.90
CA LEU A 452 -2.52 15.34 1.59
C LEU A 452 -1.60 15.24 0.36
N GLY A 453 -0.65 16.17 0.18
CA GLY A 453 0.29 16.13 -0.95
C GLY A 453 -0.33 16.46 -2.31
N HIS A 454 -1.48 17.14 -2.32
CA HIS A 454 -2.20 17.59 -3.51
C HIS A 454 -1.33 18.43 -4.46
N SER A 455 -0.39 19.19 -3.89
CA SER A 455 0.62 19.96 -4.62
C SER A 455 1.39 19.16 -5.67
N SER A 456 1.67 17.88 -5.40
CA SER A 456 2.39 17.01 -6.34
C SER A 456 1.54 16.61 -7.54
N VAL A 457 0.21 16.65 -7.39
CA VAL A 457 -0.77 16.31 -8.42
C VAL A 457 -1.06 17.52 -9.29
N GLU A 458 -1.29 18.68 -8.66
CA GLU A 458 -1.65 19.94 -9.31
C GLU A 458 -0.44 20.82 -9.69
N LYS A 459 0.78 20.31 -9.47
CA LYS A 459 2.06 20.91 -9.90
C LYS A 459 2.34 22.32 -9.32
N TRP A 460 1.93 22.58 -8.09
CA TRP A 460 2.32 23.79 -7.33
C TRP A 460 3.27 23.46 -6.16
N PHE A 461 3.97 24.47 -5.63
CA PHE A 461 5.03 24.25 -4.63
C PHE A 461 4.53 24.42 -3.20
N GLY A 462 4.49 23.32 -2.44
CA GLY A 462 4.06 23.31 -1.04
C GLY A 462 5.21 23.25 -0.02
N THR A 463 4.96 23.72 1.20
CA THR A 463 5.89 23.63 2.35
C THR A 463 5.80 22.32 3.13
N GLN A 464 4.75 21.53 2.95
CA GLN A 464 4.58 20.30 3.75
C GLN A 464 5.44 19.13 3.27
N GLY A 465 6.07 19.22 2.10
CA GLY A 465 6.80 18.11 1.48
C GLY A 465 5.87 16.98 1.03
N TYR A 466 6.40 15.77 0.88
CA TYR A 466 5.67 14.62 0.34
C TYR A 466 5.13 13.69 1.45
N ASN A 467 3.82 13.73 1.70
CA ASN A 467 3.13 12.78 2.58
C ASN A 467 3.12 11.40 1.89
N PRO A 468 3.50 10.27 2.55
CA PRO A 468 3.61 10.12 4.00
C PRO A 468 5.03 9.92 4.54
N LEU A 469 6.05 10.42 3.84
CA LEU A 469 7.44 10.27 4.21
C LEU A 469 8.15 11.62 4.20
N HIS A 470 8.42 12.15 5.40
CA HIS A 470 9.19 13.38 5.59
C HIS A 470 10.58 13.03 6.11
N LEU A 471 11.60 13.78 5.70
CA LEU A 471 12.91 13.72 6.34
C LEU A 471 12.78 14.15 7.81
N GLU A 472 13.43 13.46 8.73
CA GLU A 472 13.20 13.70 10.16
C GLU A 472 13.63 15.10 10.58
N ASN A 473 14.76 15.58 10.07
CA ASN A 473 15.21 16.97 10.29
C ASN A 473 14.21 17.99 9.73
N TYR A 474 13.61 17.71 8.57
CA TYR A 474 12.60 18.60 8.01
C TYR A 474 11.35 18.65 8.90
N ARG A 475 10.89 17.49 9.36
CA ARG A 475 9.75 17.36 10.26
C ARG A 475 10.00 18.06 11.60
N SER A 476 11.15 17.85 12.23
CA SER A 476 11.46 18.41 13.54
C SER A 476 11.74 19.91 13.50
N THR A 477 12.38 20.40 12.44
CA THR A 477 12.77 21.81 12.32
C THR A 477 11.69 22.68 11.67
N ILE A 478 10.94 22.20 10.67
CA ILE A 478 9.88 22.98 10.01
C ILE A 478 8.50 22.64 10.59
N GLY A 479 8.35 21.52 11.29
CA GLY A 479 7.05 21.06 11.77
C GLY A 479 6.15 20.56 10.64
N ALA A 480 6.72 20.01 9.56
CA ALA A 480 5.96 19.50 8.44
C ALA A 480 5.27 18.17 8.78
N PHE A 481 3.95 18.08 8.60
CA PHE A 481 3.15 16.87 8.73
C PHE A 481 1.77 17.07 8.09
N ASN A 482 0.92 16.05 8.18
CA ASN A 482 -0.43 16.10 7.66
C ASN A 482 -1.37 16.98 8.50
N THR A 483 -1.65 18.20 8.05
CA THR A 483 -2.56 19.16 8.72
C THR A 483 -4.05 18.87 8.49
N MET A 484 -4.40 17.80 7.78
CA MET A 484 -5.81 17.43 7.55
C MET A 484 -6.53 17.04 8.85
N ALA A 485 -5.87 16.23 9.69
CA ALA A 485 -6.47 15.59 10.85
C ALA A 485 -5.90 16.08 12.19
N GLU A 486 -4.82 16.87 12.16
CA GLU A 486 -4.18 17.41 13.35
C GLU A 486 -3.84 18.90 13.17
N PRO A 487 -3.88 19.71 14.25
CA PRO A 487 -3.51 21.12 14.19
C PRO A 487 -2.02 21.26 13.82
N ARG A 488 -1.69 22.18 12.90
CA ARG A 488 -0.33 22.62 12.53
C ARG A 488 0.56 22.75 13.77
N ARG A 489 1.77 22.22 13.76
CA ARG A 489 2.72 22.29 14.88
C ARG A 489 3.94 23.07 14.43
N PHE A 490 4.03 24.35 14.77
CA PHE A 490 5.22 25.14 14.49
C PHE A 490 6.35 24.66 15.41
N ALA A 491 7.59 24.64 14.92
CA ALA A 491 8.72 24.32 15.77
C ALA A 491 8.91 25.44 16.79
N ALA A 492 9.08 25.10 18.08
CA ALA A 492 9.16 26.05 19.20
C ALA A 492 10.06 27.25 18.88
N ALA A 493 9.44 28.38 18.55
CA ALA A 493 10.08 29.64 18.22
C ALA A 493 9.23 30.78 18.81
N PRO A 494 9.85 31.93 19.16
CA PRO A 494 9.15 33.05 19.80
C PRO A 494 7.98 33.58 18.97
N ASP A 495 8.12 33.59 17.64
CA ASP A 495 7.07 33.95 16.67
C ASP A 495 6.77 32.76 15.75
N GLU A 496 5.89 31.86 16.20
CA GLU A 496 5.55 30.61 15.50
C GLU A 496 5.11 30.83 14.03
N VAL A 497 4.51 31.98 13.76
CA VAL A 497 3.85 32.33 12.49
C VAL A 497 4.80 32.97 11.46
N PHE A 498 5.82 33.70 11.92
CA PHE A 498 6.70 34.53 11.08
C PHE A 498 8.19 34.16 11.16
N ASP A 499 8.49 32.94 11.62
CA ASP A 499 9.84 32.43 11.72
C ASP A 499 10.63 32.52 10.40
N ALA A 500 11.88 33.00 10.47
CA ALA A 500 12.78 33.19 9.33
C ALA A 500 13.05 31.91 8.51
N ARG A 501 12.84 30.72 9.08
CA ARG A 501 12.91 29.45 8.34
C ARG A 501 11.85 29.36 7.25
N TYR A 502 10.66 29.96 7.46
CA TYR A 502 9.63 30.01 6.41
C TYR A 502 9.98 31.02 5.32
N ASP A 503 10.69 32.11 5.66
CA ASP A 503 11.25 33.01 4.65
C ASP A 503 12.32 32.33 3.80
N LEU A 504 13.19 31.51 4.42
CA LEU A 504 14.14 30.66 3.71
C LEU A 504 13.42 29.64 2.82
N LEU A 505 12.31 29.05 3.27
CA LEU A 505 11.47 28.21 2.42
C LEU A 505 10.74 28.99 1.32
N GLY A 506 10.84 30.32 1.30
CA GLY A 506 10.09 31.15 0.36
C GLY A 506 8.58 31.02 0.55
N LEU A 507 8.08 30.80 1.77
CA LEU A 507 6.65 30.79 2.05
C LEU A 507 6.05 32.17 1.76
N GLU A 508 5.28 32.26 0.68
CA GLU A 508 4.61 33.49 0.26
C GLU A 508 3.09 33.41 0.46
N TYR A 509 2.52 32.20 0.37
CA TYR A 509 1.06 32.00 0.43
C TYR A 509 0.66 31.03 1.54
N VAL A 510 -0.45 31.32 2.21
CA VAL A 510 -1.09 30.41 3.16
C VAL A 510 -2.52 30.15 2.70
N ALA A 511 -2.84 28.88 2.45
CA ALA A 511 -4.16 28.43 2.00
C ALA A 511 -4.91 27.79 3.17
N PHE A 512 -5.97 28.44 3.64
CA PHE A 512 -6.82 27.97 4.73
C PHE A 512 -8.04 27.23 4.19
N TYR A 513 -8.38 26.09 4.77
CA TYR A 513 -9.64 25.42 4.46
C TYR A 513 -10.81 26.21 5.07
N ALA A 514 -11.66 26.81 4.24
CA ALA A 514 -12.68 27.75 4.67
C ALA A 514 -13.68 27.18 5.70
N PRO A 515 -14.15 25.91 5.61
CA PRO A 515 -15.09 25.36 6.58
C PRO A 515 -14.60 25.32 8.03
N ILE A 516 -13.29 25.19 8.26
CA ILE A 516 -12.73 25.19 9.63
C ILE A 516 -12.50 26.60 10.18
N LEU A 517 -12.67 27.65 9.37
CA LEU A 517 -12.60 29.04 9.81
C LEU A 517 -13.90 29.52 10.45
N SER A 518 -14.99 28.77 10.30
CA SER A 518 -16.27 29.05 10.94
C SER A 518 -16.19 28.87 12.46
N GLU A 519 -16.73 29.82 13.22
CA GLU A 519 -16.86 29.70 14.68
C GLU A 519 -17.73 28.52 15.11
N LYS A 520 -18.59 28.02 14.21
CA LYS A 520 -19.42 26.82 14.46
C LYS A 520 -18.57 25.54 14.59
N VAL A 521 -17.33 25.55 14.10
CA VAL A 521 -16.41 24.42 14.21
C VAL A 521 -15.47 24.68 15.38
N ASP A 522 -15.72 23.98 16.48
CA ASP A 522 -14.96 24.10 17.73
C ASP A 522 -14.06 22.88 17.97
N ASN A 523 -12.96 22.79 17.22
CA ASN A 523 -11.91 21.80 17.43
C ASN A 523 -10.53 22.45 17.38
N GLY A 524 -9.49 21.72 17.79
CA GLY A 524 -8.13 22.26 17.86
C GLY A 524 -7.60 22.79 16.52
N ILE A 525 -7.94 22.13 15.41
CA ILE A 525 -7.52 22.53 14.06
C ILE A 525 -8.15 23.87 13.69
N ALA A 526 -9.45 24.00 13.93
CA ALA A 526 -10.24 25.19 13.63
C ALA A 526 -9.80 26.39 14.46
N LYS A 527 -9.58 26.21 15.77
CA LYS A 527 -9.04 27.26 16.65
C LYS A 527 -7.70 27.80 16.15
N GLN A 528 -6.80 26.89 15.81
CA GLN A 528 -5.49 27.29 15.33
C GLN A 528 -5.52 27.92 13.95
N ALA A 529 -6.33 27.40 13.02
CA ALA A 529 -6.46 27.97 11.69
C ALA A 529 -6.96 29.42 11.77
N ARG A 530 -7.94 29.71 12.63
CA ARG A 530 -8.40 31.08 12.92
C ARG A 530 -7.28 31.93 13.52
N ALA A 531 -6.62 31.45 14.57
CA ALA A 531 -5.52 32.19 15.21
C ALA A 531 -4.38 32.52 14.23
N TYR A 532 -4.01 31.59 13.34
CA TYR A 532 -3.00 31.83 12.31
C TYR A 532 -3.50 32.84 11.27
N ARG A 533 -4.73 32.71 10.77
CA ARG A 533 -5.31 33.69 9.84
C ARG A 533 -5.37 35.09 10.44
N ASP A 534 -5.78 35.20 11.70
CA ASP A 534 -5.91 36.48 12.40
C ASP A 534 -4.54 37.11 12.65
N ALA A 535 -3.53 36.31 13.03
CA ALA A 535 -2.13 36.77 13.14
C ALA A 535 -1.57 37.24 11.79
N LEU A 536 -1.88 36.55 10.69
CA LEU A 536 -1.50 36.99 9.35
C LEU A 536 -2.13 38.34 9.01
N ALA A 537 -3.41 38.54 9.31
CA ALA A 537 -4.11 39.79 9.05
C ALA A 537 -3.52 40.94 9.87
N LEU A 538 -3.20 40.71 11.16
CA LEU A 538 -2.59 41.71 12.04
C LEU A 538 -1.23 42.22 11.54
N GLU A 539 -0.42 41.35 10.93
CA GLU A 539 0.89 41.70 10.38
C GLU A 539 0.82 42.25 8.93
N GLY A 540 -0.38 42.55 8.42
CA GLY A 540 -0.60 43.15 7.10
C GLY A 540 -0.78 42.13 5.96
N GLY A 541 -1.07 40.88 6.28
CA GLY A 541 -1.45 39.87 5.30
C GLY A 541 -2.80 40.18 4.66
N SER A 542 -2.98 39.76 3.42
CA SER A 542 -4.22 40.01 2.66
C SER A 542 -4.69 38.77 1.92
N MET A 543 -6.00 38.57 1.89
CA MET A 543 -6.62 37.52 1.08
C MET A 543 -6.52 37.89 -0.41
N LEU A 544 -5.97 36.99 -1.22
CA LEU A 544 -5.79 37.18 -2.66
C LEU A 544 -6.83 36.42 -3.49
N LYS A 545 -7.22 35.23 -3.06
CA LYS A 545 -8.08 34.32 -3.83
C LYS A 545 -8.92 33.47 -2.88
N THR A 546 -10.14 33.17 -3.32
CA THR A 546 -10.98 32.13 -2.72
C THR A 546 -11.78 31.41 -3.79
N ASP A 547 -12.04 30.12 -3.60
CA ASP A 547 -12.96 29.31 -4.40
C ASP A 547 -14.18 28.84 -3.58
N GLY A 548 -14.39 29.41 -2.39
CA GLY A 548 -15.43 29.00 -1.43
C GLY A 548 -15.02 27.81 -0.54
N HIS A 549 -14.03 27.02 -0.95
CA HIS A 549 -13.49 25.91 -0.14
C HIS A 549 -12.16 26.28 0.51
N TYR A 550 -11.34 27.10 -0.14
CA TYR A 550 -10.06 27.56 0.36
C TYR A 550 -9.91 29.07 0.25
N GLU A 551 -9.35 29.70 1.28
CA GLU A 551 -8.91 31.10 1.28
C GLU A 551 -7.39 31.16 1.17
N VAL A 552 -6.88 31.78 0.11
CA VAL A 552 -5.44 32.00 -0.09
C VAL A 552 -5.06 33.40 0.36
N TRP A 553 -4.17 33.47 1.33
CA TRP A 553 -3.65 34.69 1.92
C TRP A 553 -2.18 34.90 1.54
N LYS A 554 -1.81 36.15 1.23
CA LYS A 554 -0.42 36.55 1.08
C LYS A 554 0.20 36.78 2.45
N ARG A 555 1.33 36.11 2.71
CA ARG A 555 2.13 36.33 3.91
C ARG A 555 3.00 37.59 3.75
N PRO A 556 2.96 38.53 4.70
CA PRO A 556 3.90 39.66 4.77
C PRO A 556 5.35 39.19 4.85
N GLY A 557 6.25 39.93 4.20
CA GLY A 557 7.69 39.65 4.20
C GLY A 557 8.28 39.51 2.80
N LYS A 558 9.54 39.07 2.74
CA LYS A 558 10.25 38.81 1.48
C LYS A 558 10.79 37.38 1.50
N SER A 559 10.67 36.68 0.38
CA SER A 559 11.30 35.38 0.20
C SER A 559 12.82 35.51 0.31
N LEU A 560 13.40 34.67 1.16
CA LEU A 560 14.84 34.52 1.35
C LEU A 560 15.33 33.17 0.79
N TRP A 561 14.66 32.67 -0.25
CA TRP A 561 15.00 31.37 -0.87
C TRP A 561 16.47 31.29 -1.34
N LEU A 562 17.08 32.41 -1.73
CA LEU A 562 18.53 32.54 -1.83
C LEU A 562 18.99 33.57 -0.80
N ALA A 563 19.73 33.12 0.20
CA ALA A 563 20.17 33.96 1.29
C ALA A 563 21.68 33.82 1.55
N THR A 564 22.25 34.84 2.18
CA THR A 564 23.59 34.79 2.77
C THR A 564 23.48 35.02 4.27
N ALA A 565 24.26 34.28 5.05
CA ALA A 565 24.41 34.54 6.48
C ALA A 565 25.42 35.68 6.70
N ASP A 566 25.09 36.61 7.60
CA ASP A 566 26.04 37.64 8.03
C ASP A 566 27.16 37.01 8.88
N PRO A 567 28.44 37.07 8.46
CA PRO A 567 29.55 36.51 9.24
C PRO A 567 29.72 37.15 10.63
N LYS A 568 29.25 38.40 10.80
CA LYS A 568 29.38 39.17 12.05
C LYS A 568 28.15 39.03 12.96
N LYS A 569 27.03 38.55 12.44
CA LYS A 569 25.76 38.37 13.16
C LYS A 569 25.16 37.01 12.83
N PRO A 570 25.58 35.95 13.54
CA PRO A 570 25.00 34.62 13.38
C PRO A 570 23.48 34.67 13.48
N GLY A 571 22.78 34.12 12.48
CA GLY A 571 21.31 34.12 12.42
C GLY A 571 20.68 35.29 11.63
N LYS A 572 21.42 36.36 11.31
CA LYS A 572 20.92 37.39 10.40
C LYS A 572 21.10 36.97 8.94
N LEU A 573 19.99 36.86 8.22
CA LEU A 573 19.94 36.48 6.81
C LEU A 573 19.73 37.71 5.93
N ASN A 574 20.43 37.77 4.79
CA ASN A 574 20.22 38.80 3.77
C ASN A 574 19.97 38.13 2.41
N PRO A 575 19.17 38.73 1.51
CA PRO A 575 19.03 38.23 0.13
C PRO A 575 20.40 38.07 -0.53
N ALA A 576 20.63 36.93 -1.17
CA ALA A 576 21.88 36.68 -1.87
C ALA A 576 21.87 37.41 -3.23
N PRO A 577 23.00 38.03 -3.67
CA PRO A 577 23.16 38.60 -5.00
C PRO A 577 23.34 37.48 -6.04
N CYS A 578 22.31 36.65 -6.18
CA CYS A 578 22.29 35.44 -6.99
C CYS A 578 21.01 35.37 -7.83
N LYS A 579 21.12 34.72 -8.98
CA LYS A 579 20.03 34.43 -9.89
C LYS A 579 19.97 32.93 -10.16
N LEU A 580 18.77 32.37 -10.07
CA LEU A 580 18.51 31.01 -10.50
C LEU A 580 18.64 30.91 -12.04
N ILE A 581 19.45 29.97 -12.51
CA ILE A 581 19.61 29.65 -13.92
C ILE A 581 18.68 28.50 -14.30
N HIS A 582 18.66 27.44 -13.47
CA HIS A 582 17.87 26.25 -13.71
C HIS A 582 17.41 25.64 -12.40
N PHE A 583 16.17 25.16 -12.38
CA PHE A 583 15.61 24.37 -11.30
C PHE A 583 14.94 23.12 -11.85
N GLY A 584 15.31 21.97 -11.28
CA GLY A 584 14.70 20.69 -11.56
C GLY A 584 14.87 19.75 -10.37
N ASN A 585 14.16 18.62 -10.42
CA ASN A 585 14.11 17.66 -9.30
C ASN A 585 15.48 17.09 -8.91
N VAL A 586 16.41 16.99 -9.87
CA VAL A 586 17.75 16.42 -9.67
C VAL A 586 18.88 17.40 -9.93
N GLN A 587 18.58 18.65 -10.27
CA GLN A 587 19.59 19.65 -10.58
C GLN A 587 19.12 21.08 -10.27
N VAL A 588 20.00 21.88 -9.67
CA VAL A 588 19.78 23.31 -9.43
C VAL A 588 21.05 24.07 -9.83
N ASP A 589 20.94 25.01 -10.77
CA ASP A 589 22.05 25.86 -11.22
C ASP A 589 21.78 27.32 -10.85
N ILE A 590 22.76 27.97 -10.21
CA ILE A 590 22.66 29.35 -9.69
C ILE A 590 23.89 30.14 -10.14
N ALA A 591 23.68 31.36 -10.63
CA ALA A 591 24.74 32.35 -10.83
C ALA A 591 24.75 33.33 -9.66
N CYS A 592 25.92 33.64 -9.12
CA CYS A 592 26.09 34.59 -8.02
C CYS A 592 27.19 35.60 -8.34
N ARG A 593 27.10 36.80 -7.76
CA ARG A 593 28.20 37.76 -7.71
C ARG A 593 28.34 38.28 -6.29
N MET A 594 29.26 37.68 -5.53
CA MET A 594 29.45 38.02 -4.12
C MET A 594 30.50 39.13 -3.96
N GLU A 595 30.27 40.12 -3.11
CA GLU A 595 31.29 41.11 -2.76
C GLU A 595 32.42 40.51 -1.93
N LYS A 596 32.07 39.57 -1.05
CA LYS A 596 32.98 38.85 -0.16
C LYS A 596 32.59 37.37 -0.10
N ALA A 597 33.55 36.51 0.19
CA ALA A 597 33.28 35.09 0.39
C ALA A 597 32.21 34.91 1.49
N SER A 598 31.13 34.21 1.17
CA SER A 598 29.93 34.11 2.00
C SER A 598 29.32 32.72 1.93
N GLN A 599 28.61 32.29 2.98
CA GLN A 599 27.82 31.08 2.93
C GLN A 599 26.51 31.38 2.20
N LEU A 600 26.36 30.80 1.01
CA LEU A 600 25.08 30.80 0.28
C LEU A 600 24.19 29.72 0.88
N ILE A 601 22.99 30.11 1.27
CA ILE A 601 21.91 29.25 1.78
C ILE A 601 20.83 29.22 0.70
N ILE A 602 20.35 28.03 0.40
CA ILE A 602 19.28 27.80 -0.56
C ILE A 602 18.10 27.22 0.21
N GLY A 603 16.93 27.77 -0.04
CA GLY A 603 15.63 27.43 0.53
C GLY A 603 15.10 26.04 0.17
N GLU A 604 16.01 25.09 0.03
CA GLU A 604 15.77 23.74 -0.44
C GLU A 604 16.34 22.74 0.55
N VAL A 605 15.61 21.64 0.74
CA VAL A 605 15.94 20.65 1.76
C VAL A 605 17.20 19.88 1.38
N TYR A 606 18.09 19.72 2.34
CA TYR A 606 19.23 18.83 2.27
C TYR A 606 18.76 17.38 2.38
N ALA A 607 19.27 16.53 1.50
CA ALA A 607 19.07 15.08 1.58
C ALA A 607 20.37 14.36 1.16
N PRO A 608 20.63 13.15 1.70
CA PRO A 608 21.72 12.31 1.21
C PRO A 608 21.64 12.12 -0.31
N GLY A 609 22.75 12.36 -1.01
CA GLY A 609 22.84 12.23 -2.47
C GLY A 609 22.88 13.55 -3.24
N TRP A 610 22.60 14.68 -2.60
CA TRP A 610 22.94 15.97 -3.18
C TRP A 610 24.45 16.23 -3.12
N THR A 611 24.99 16.75 -4.21
CA THR A 611 26.38 17.18 -4.37
C THR A 611 26.42 18.59 -4.92
N ALA A 612 27.52 19.32 -4.72
CA ALA A 612 27.66 20.69 -5.19
C ALA A 612 29.00 20.93 -5.90
N CYS A 613 28.96 21.80 -6.90
CA CYS A 613 30.09 22.29 -7.65
C CYS A 613 30.05 23.82 -7.66
N VAL A 614 31.20 24.46 -7.48
CA VAL A 614 31.38 25.91 -7.61
C VAL A 614 32.47 26.14 -8.65
N ASN A 615 32.14 26.83 -9.74
CA ASN A 615 33.07 27.12 -10.85
C ASN A 615 33.76 25.85 -11.39
N GLY A 616 33.02 24.75 -11.53
CA GLY A 616 33.55 23.47 -12.01
C GLY A 616 34.33 22.66 -10.97
N ALA A 617 34.57 23.19 -9.77
CA ALA A 617 35.25 22.46 -8.69
C ALA A 617 34.23 21.85 -7.70
N ALA A 618 34.45 20.61 -7.28
CA ALA A 618 33.60 19.95 -6.30
C ALA A 618 33.79 20.59 -4.91
N VAL A 619 32.69 20.97 -4.26
CA VAL A 619 32.70 21.54 -2.91
C VAL A 619 31.86 20.70 -1.97
N GLU A 620 32.10 20.86 -0.67
CA GLU A 620 31.25 20.28 0.36
C GLU A 620 29.89 20.99 0.40
N LEU A 621 28.81 20.21 0.33
CA LEU A 621 27.45 20.68 0.54
C LEU A 621 27.13 20.58 2.04
N MET A 622 26.97 21.73 2.68
CA MET A 622 26.72 21.84 4.12
C MET A 622 25.22 22.02 4.40
N ARG A 623 24.82 21.78 5.65
CA ARG A 623 23.48 22.08 6.15
C ARG A 623 23.46 23.46 6.81
N TYR A 624 22.38 24.21 6.60
CA TYR A 624 22.07 25.42 7.36
C TYR A 624 20.77 25.19 8.14
N SER A 625 20.77 25.49 9.44
CA SER A 625 19.66 25.18 10.36
C SER A 625 19.16 23.73 10.24
N GLU A 626 20.08 22.77 10.11
CA GLU A 626 19.83 21.32 9.94
C GLU A 626 19.03 20.87 8.72
N VAL A 627 18.42 21.79 7.97
CA VAL A 627 17.46 21.52 6.90
C VAL A 627 17.93 22.00 5.55
N PHE A 628 18.48 23.21 5.45
CA PHE A 628 18.68 23.87 4.17
C PHE A 628 20.03 23.51 3.55
N ARG A 629 20.06 23.40 2.22
CA ARG A 629 21.30 23.25 1.45
C ARG A 629 22.13 24.54 1.53
N SER A 630 23.43 24.41 1.78
CA SER A 630 24.33 25.57 1.77
C SER A 630 25.73 25.25 1.24
N VAL A 631 26.39 26.25 0.66
CA VAL A 631 27.75 26.15 0.12
C VAL A 631 28.53 27.43 0.40
N LYS A 632 29.87 27.33 0.48
CA LYS A 632 30.73 28.51 0.51
C LYS A 632 30.89 29.04 -0.92
N ALA A 633 30.41 30.25 -1.16
CA ALA A 633 30.62 30.96 -2.42
C ALA A 633 31.81 31.93 -2.28
N PRO A 634 32.80 31.91 -3.18
CA PRO A 634 33.91 32.84 -3.14
C PRO A 634 33.45 34.26 -3.51
N ALA A 635 34.32 35.25 -3.24
CA ALA A 635 34.12 36.60 -3.75
C ALA A 635 34.21 36.61 -5.28
N GLY A 636 33.44 37.50 -5.93
CA GLY A 636 33.36 37.62 -7.37
C GLY A 636 32.24 36.78 -8.01
N PRO A 637 32.25 36.64 -9.35
CA PRO A 637 31.28 35.84 -10.07
C PRO A 637 31.48 34.35 -9.78
N SER A 638 30.38 33.63 -9.57
CA SER A 638 30.38 32.19 -9.32
C SER A 638 29.22 31.50 -10.01
N ARG A 639 29.47 30.31 -10.55
CA ARG A 639 28.45 29.38 -11.02
C ARG A 639 28.38 28.19 -10.08
N ILE A 640 27.22 28.02 -9.45
CA ILE A 640 26.97 27.00 -8.45
C ILE A 640 26.01 26.00 -9.06
N ARG A 641 26.40 24.72 -9.08
CA ARG A 641 25.57 23.62 -9.55
C ARG A 641 25.38 22.62 -8.43
N MET A 642 24.14 22.26 -8.14
CA MET A 642 23.80 21.17 -7.24
C MET A 642 23.15 20.05 -8.03
N SER A 643 23.54 18.81 -7.77
CA SER A 643 22.99 17.65 -8.46
C SER A 643 22.68 16.51 -7.49
N TYR A 644 21.55 15.84 -7.69
CA TYR A 644 21.08 14.74 -6.86
C TYR A 644 21.39 13.40 -7.51
N ARG A 645 21.96 12.48 -6.72
CA ARG A 645 22.23 11.10 -7.13
C ARG A 645 21.61 10.13 -6.14
N PRO A 646 20.52 9.45 -6.51
CA PRO A 646 19.75 8.65 -5.56
C PRO A 646 20.52 7.41 -5.08
N VAL A 647 21.35 6.79 -5.92
CA VAL A 647 22.00 5.49 -5.61
C VAL A 647 23.29 5.69 -4.82
N PRO A 648 23.38 5.29 -3.54
CA PRO A 648 24.50 5.64 -2.66
C PRO A 648 25.88 5.24 -3.21
N PHE A 649 26.01 4.03 -3.72
CA PHE A 649 27.28 3.49 -4.22
C PHE A 649 27.63 3.93 -5.66
N LEU A 650 26.78 4.73 -6.32
CA LEU A 650 27.06 5.34 -7.63
C LEU A 650 27.33 6.86 -7.53
N ARG A 651 27.53 7.37 -6.31
CA ARG A 651 27.82 8.79 -6.06
C ARG A 651 29.30 9.07 -6.26
N TRP A 652 29.69 9.46 -7.48
CA TRP A 652 30.99 10.11 -7.72
C TRP A 652 30.84 11.63 -7.81
N LYS A 653 31.84 12.36 -7.32
CA LYS A 653 31.91 13.83 -7.45
C LYS A 653 32.41 14.17 -8.85
N SER A 654 31.51 14.30 -9.83
CA SER A 654 31.85 14.86 -11.13
C SER A 654 31.23 16.24 -11.29
N CYS A 655 32.07 17.24 -11.49
CA CYS A 655 31.64 18.56 -11.88
C CYS A 655 31.86 18.70 -13.38
N PRO A 656 30.79 18.90 -14.18
CA PRO A 656 30.96 19.23 -15.58
C PRO A 656 31.78 20.53 -15.69
N ALA A 657 32.71 20.56 -16.64
CA ALA A 657 33.50 21.74 -16.95
C ALA A 657 32.61 22.93 -17.34
#